data_AF-A0A8S4EIM1-F1
#
_entry.id   AF-A0A8S4EIM1-F1
#
_cell.length_a   1.000
_cell.length_b   1.000
_cell.length_c   1.000
_cell.angle_alpha   90.00
_cell.angle_beta   90.00
_cell.angle_gamma   90.00
#
_symmetry.space_group_name_H-M   'P 1'
#
loop_
_entity.id
_entity.type
_entity.pdbx_description
1 polymer ?
#
loop_
_entity_poly.entity_id
_entity_poly.type
_entity_poly.pdbx_seq_one_letter_code
_entity_poly.pdbx_strand_id
1 'polypeptide(L)'
;MDDLPYQAEYAKSGRANCKGCKEKIEQGTLRIAVMVQSAFYDGKQANWHHEECFFKKQRPKTALDIGRLNTLRNDDQKRITKAIEEYTGIVLPVAKGKSKAAKRANAEASASMAAIKDFFIEYSKSSRATCRVCEIKICKDEVRISKTVYDTEVGQKYGGQPLWHHVKCFAEARAELLYMAGGEDLPGFKVLKKEDQAMVKQELKPFKVEEVPVKRLKEEPKDEKDIKEEKDLEKKLKKQNTLYYKYHDGLSDCSKKDLQAILEANSQEVPPGIDEPIIRIADMMAFGALEPCDVCKQGQLVLGTNGYTCSGNVSEWTKCTHVTQEPKRKPMKVPKEFKKMPIFQKFKPKVGVRLFQAAPPPPPLLIIKKEESAENGVKKERRIPPLKNLQFFIWGRGVKGKEELKHRILKLGGLVVSKLTDTVAAVVSTKKDLENMASKMLEIQEKDIEVVEESFIDLIDPETGTIARSIELIKENNIADWGSDPAKRIPQDVMDGKSIPKSGSMYVKSEKSGTKKLKLKGGTAVDPDSGLEDVAHVYKDYDGTKYTVVLGQTDVVAKKNSYYKMQILEADDKKKYWLFRAWGRIGTTIGSSKVETCKNVDEALRKFEDLYMEKTENPWEMRDHFEKVPGCYCPVDVDYGDDEASAKVLKADDKCKLPMPVQNLVLTIFDINVMKKTLLEFELDTEKMPLGKLSKKQIKAGYKVLCDLLKHIEKGMASKNKLIDATNSFYTLIPHNFGVQNAPMLDNVELIKKKTEMLDNLLEIEIAYSLLKSDSDDSEMSPIEAHYLKLKTRIEPVARGGAEFQMLEQYVRNTHAATHSQYTLEIQEVFKVVREGEDKRYKPFRKLHNRRLLWHGSRVTNFAGILSQGLRIAPPEAPVTGYMFGKGIYFADMVSKSANYCCSNKAAPVGVMLLCEVALGDMQECSKAEYFTKPPAGKHSVWGMGRTQPDPAQNVVLESGTIVPCGTPQQRDVSTSLLYNEFIVYDVAQVNVQYLFQMKFNFKY
;
A
#
# COMPACT_ATOMS: atom_id res chain seq x y z
N MET A 1 -18.02 -4.39 13.19
CA MET A 1 -16.86 -4.01 14.02
C MET A 1 -16.46 -5.21 14.87
N ASP A 2 -15.86 -6.22 14.25
CA ASP A 2 -15.32 -7.41 14.95
C ASP A 2 -13.80 -7.55 14.72
N ASP A 3 -13.15 -6.51 14.19
CA ASP A 3 -11.72 -6.52 13.87
C ASP A 3 -10.85 -6.15 15.09
N LEU A 4 -11.19 -6.71 16.24
CA LEU A 4 -10.45 -6.52 17.49
C LEU A 4 -9.19 -7.43 17.52
N PRO A 5 -8.12 -7.01 18.22
CA PRO A 5 -6.88 -7.79 18.26
C PRO A 5 -7.03 -9.12 19.01
N TYR A 6 -8.02 -9.21 19.92
CA TYR A 6 -8.29 -10.40 20.70
C TYR A 6 -9.78 -10.78 20.65
N GLN A 7 -10.08 -12.05 20.90
CA GLN A 7 -11.45 -12.56 20.96
C GLN A 7 -11.56 -13.64 22.05
N ALA A 8 -12.61 -13.61 22.87
CA ALA A 8 -12.85 -14.65 23.88
C ALA A 8 -14.16 -15.40 23.63
N GLU A 9 -14.16 -16.71 23.82
CA GLU A 9 -15.36 -17.56 23.74
C GLU A 9 -15.16 -18.88 24.50
N TYR A 10 -16.24 -19.61 24.74
CA TYR A 10 -16.16 -21.01 25.16
C TYR A 10 -15.86 -21.91 23.96
N ALA A 11 -15.00 -22.90 24.15
CA ALA A 11 -14.57 -23.78 23.09
C ALA A 11 -15.73 -24.62 22.53
N LYS A 12 -16.10 -24.37 21.27
CA LYS A 12 -17.17 -25.09 20.57
C LYS A 12 -16.89 -26.58 20.34
N SER A 13 -15.61 -26.96 20.30
CA SER A 13 -15.17 -28.35 20.14
C SER A 13 -13.78 -28.55 20.73
N GLY A 14 -13.46 -29.79 21.12
CA GLY A 14 -12.15 -30.20 21.64
C GLY A 14 -11.02 -30.30 20.59
N ARG A 15 -11.20 -29.73 19.38
CA ARG A 15 -10.26 -29.84 18.26
C ARG A 15 -9.19 -28.76 18.24
N ALA A 16 -9.34 -27.70 19.04
CA ALA A 16 -8.40 -26.59 19.06
C ALA A 16 -7.22 -26.90 20.00
N ASN A 17 -6.00 -26.60 19.56
CA ASN A 17 -4.81 -26.69 20.41
C ASN A 17 -4.38 -25.30 20.87
N CYS A 18 -4.03 -25.18 22.14
CA CYS A 18 -3.50 -23.96 22.73
C CYS A 18 -2.15 -23.60 22.07
N LYS A 19 -2.03 -22.40 21.49
CA LYS A 19 -0.74 -21.94 20.92
C LYS A 19 0.32 -21.64 21.99
N GLY A 20 -0.09 -21.56 23.25
CA GLY A 20 0.75 -21.42 24.43
C GLY A 20 1.51 -22.70 24.78
N CYS A 21 0.79 -23.70 25.31
CA CYS A 21 1.31 -24.98 25.81
C CYS A 21 1.25 -26.14 24.80
N LYS A 22 0.61 -25.97 23.63
CA LYS A 22 0.38 -26.99 22.59
C LYS A 22 -0.60 -28.12 22.94
N GLU A 23 -1.18 -28.09 24.13
CA GLU A 23 -2.22 -29.05 24.55
C GLU A 23 -3.60 -28.74 23.94
N LYS A 24 -4.49 -29.74 23.94
CA LYS A 24 -5.87 -29.59 23.46
C LYS A 24 -6.69 -28.73 24.42
N ILE A 25 -7.53 -27.88 23.87
CA ILE A 25 -8.52 -27.07 24.60
C ILE A 25 -9.84 -27.86 24.58
N GLU A 26 -10.31 -28.29 25.74
CA GLU A 26 -11.55 -29.08 25.87
C GLU A 26 -12.79 -28.27 25.52
N GLN A 27 -13.83 -28.95 25.02
CA GLN A 27 -15.11 -28.32 24.70
C GLN A 27 -15.73 -27.70 25.96
N GLY A 28 -16.31 -26.51 25.83
CA GLY A 28 -16.93 -25.77 26.93
C GLY A 28 -15.95 -24.97 27.80
N THR A 29 -14.63 -25.14 27.64
CA THR A 29 -13.64 -24.36 28.39
C THR A 29 -13.46 -22.95 27.81
N LEU A 30 -13.15 -21.97 28.67
CA LEU A 30 -12.86 -20.61 28.24
C LEU A 30 -11.54 -20.57 27.46
N ARG A 31 -11.58 -19.98 26.26
CA ARG A 31 -10.40 -19.75 25.43
C ARG A 31 -10.35 -18.32 24.91
N ILE A 32 -9.14 -17.80 24.79
CA ILE A 32 -8.89 -16.46 24.27
C ILE A 32 -7.99 -16.57 23.04
N ALA A 33 -8.42 -16.00 21.93
CA ALA A 33 -7.68 -15.94 20.69
C ALA A 33 -6.95 -14.62 20.51
N VAL A 34 -5.77 -14.71 19.90
CA VAL A 34 -5.12 -13.58 19.25
C VAL A 34 -5.49 -13.60 17.76
N MET A 35 -6.02 -12.50 17.25
CA MET A 35 -6.46 -12.38 15.86
C MET A 35 -5.28 -11.94 14.99
N VAL A 36 -4.63 -12.90 14.33
CA VAL A 36 -3.40 -12.66 13.56
C VAL A 36 -3.68 -12.76 12.06
N GLN A 37 -2.99 -11.97 11.24
CA GLN A 37 -3.10 -12.11 9.79
C GLN A 37 -2.64 -13.51 9.35
N SER A 38 -3.50 -14.22 8.60
CA SER A 38 -3.18 -15.52 8.01
C SER A 38 -2.13 -15.35 6.92
N ALA A 39 -1.23 -16.33 6.79
CA ALA A 39 -0.27 -16.40 5.70
C ALA A 39 -0.89 -17.02 4.42
N PHE A 40 -2.00 -17.74 4.56
CA PHE A 40 -2.56 -18.59 3.50
C PHE A 40 -3.78 -17.99 2.81
N TYR A 41 -4.44 -17.02 3.43
CA TYR A 41 -5.63 -16.36 2.89
C TYR A 41 -5.73 -14.93 3.43
N ASP A 42 -6.48 -14.09 2.73
CA ASP A 42 -6.65 -12.68 3.07
C ASP A 42 -7.70 -12.49 4.18
N GLY A 43 -7.23 -12.65 5.42
CA GLY A 43 -8.05 -12.48 6.61
C GLY A 43 -7.29 -12.82 7.89
N LYS A 44 -7.92 -12.52 9.02
CA LYS A 44 -7.38 -12.87 10.34
C LYS A 44 -7.78 -14.28 10.73
N GLN A 45 -6.84 -15.01 11.31
CA GLN A 45 -7.05 -16.32 11.92
C GLN A 45 -6.95 -16.19 13.45
N ALA A 46 -7.83 -16.93 14.14
CA ALA A 46 -7.85 -16.99 15.60
C ALA A 46 -6.79 -17.98 16.11
N ASN A 47 -5.75 -17.47 16.77
CA ASN A 47 -4.79 -18.27 17.51
C ASN A 47 -5.28 -18.49 18.94
N TRP A 48 -5.92 -19.62 19.21
CA TRP A 48 -6.51 -19.91 20.52
C TRP A 48 -5.47 -20.23 21.61
N HIS A 49 -5.73 -19.76 22.82
CA HIS A 49 -4.96 -20.02 24.04
C HIS A 49 -5.91 -20.35 25.21
N HIS A 50 -5.42 -21.14 26.16
CA HIS A 50 -6.01 -21.18 27.51
C HIS A 50 -5.91 -19.80 28.18
N GLU A 51 -6.83 -19.47 29.08
CA GLU A 51 -6.86 -18.22 29.85
C GLU A 51 -5.47 -17.87 30.43
N GLU A 52 -4.87 -18.79 31.20
CA GLU A 52 -3.54 -18.58 31.79
C GLU A 52 -2.41 -18.47 30.77
N CYS A 53 -2.50 -19.23 29.67
CA CYS A 53 -1.49 -19.20 28.62
C CYS A 53 -1.52 -17.89 27.82
N PHE A 54 -2.71 -17.29 27.69
CA PHE A 54 -2.91 -16.01 27.03
C PHE A 54 -2.21 -14.90 27.81
N PHE A 55 -2.50 -14.75 29.10
CA PHE A 55 -1.90 -13.71 29.94
C PHE A 55 -0.40 -13.89 30.20
N LYS A 56 0.16 -15.08 29.96
CA LYS A 56 1.63 -15.27 29.92
C LYS A 56 2.24 -14.62 28.68
N LYS A 57 1.63 -14.78 27.51
CA LYS A 57 2.19 -14.43 26.20
C LYS A 57 1.63 -13.17 25.57
N GLN A 58 0.58 -12.56 26.12
CA GLN A 58 -0.11 -11.40 25.57
C GLN A 58 -0.46 -10.41 26.69
N ARG A 59 -0.62 -9.14 26.32
CA ARG A 59 -0.96 -8.02 27.21
C ARG A 59 -1.99 -7.10 26.53
N PRO A 60 -3.31 -7.37 26.66
CA PRO A 60 -4.35 -6.45 26.20
C PRO A 60 -4.22 -5.11 26.93
N LYS A 61 -4.51 -3.98 26.27
CA LYS A 61 -4.48 -2.66 26.91
C LYS A 61 -5.75 -2.42 27.71
N THR A 62 -6.89 -2.88 27.18
CA THR A 62 -8.19 -2.74 27.82
C THR A 62 -9.05 -3.99 27.62
N ALA A 63 -10.07 -4.16 28.46
CA ALA A 63 -11.07 -5.21 28.28
C ALA A 63 -11.86 -5.06 26.96
N LEU A 64 -11.94 -3.85 26.39
CA LEU A 64 -12.57 -3.58 25.09
C LEU A 64 -11.78 -4.13 23.90
N ASP A 65 -10.49 -4.41 24.07
CA ASP A 65 -9.65 -5.01 23.03
C ASP A 65 -10.01 -6.49 22.78
N ILE A 66 -10.83 -7.08 23.66
CA ILE A 66 -11.27 -8.48 23.59
C ILE A 66 -12.72 -8.53 23.07
N GLY A 67 -12.87 -8.97 21.83
CA GLY A 67 -14.17 -9.21 21.23
C GLY A 67 -14.96 -10.30 21.96
N ARG A 68 -16.29 -10.17 21.96
CA ARG A 68 -17.26 -11.10 22.57
C ARG A 68 -17.15 -11.26 24.09
N LEU A 69 -16.39 -10.40 24.79
CA LEU A 69 -16.30 -10.43 26.25
C LEU A 69 -17.68 -10.32 26.93
N ASN A 70 -18.57 -9.48 26.38
CA ASN A 70 -19.95 -9.28 26.84
C ASN A 70 -20.84 -10.52 26.77
N THR A 71 -20.43 -11.54 26.00
CA THR A 71 -21.15 -12.81 25.84
C THR A 71 -20.70 -13.88 26.81
N LEU A 72 -19.64 -13.66 27.61
CA LEU A 72 -19.15 -14.61 28.62
C LEU A 72 -19.94 -14.55 29.94
N ARG A 73 -19.76 -15.54 30.82
CA ARG A 73 -20.32 -15.53 32.18
C ARG A 73 -19.72 -14.39 33.00
N ASN A 74 -20.51 -13.80 33.88
CA ASN A 74 -20.08 -12.64 34.67
C ASN A 74 -18.80 -12.89 35.49
N ASP A 75 -18.63 -14.09 36.04
CA ASP A 75 -17.44 -14.44 36.81
C ASP A 75 -16.18 -14.43 35.92
N ASP A 76 -16.28 -14.97 34.71
CA ASP A 76 -15.17 -15.01 33.74
C ASP A 76 -14.84 -13.60 33.22
N GLN A 77 -15.85 -12.76 32.97
CA GLN A 77 -15.65 -11.35 32.61
C GLN A 77 -14.86 -10.61 33.70
N LYS A 78 -15.20 -10.82 34.98
CA LYS A 78 -14.50 -10.20 36.12
C LYS A 78 -13.07 -10.70 36.25
N ARG A 79 -12.83 -12.00 36.06
CA ARG A 79 -11.47 -12.57 36.08
C ARG A 79 -10.59 -11.97 34.99
N ILE A 80 -11.10 -11.89 33.75
CA ILE A 80 -10.37 -11.29 32.61
C ILE A 80 -10.08 -9.81 32.85
N THR A 81 -11.07 -9.02 33.27
CA THR A 81 -10.88 -7.58 33.54
C THR A 81 -9.87 -7.35 34.66
N LYS A 82 -9.98 -8.11 35.76
CA LYS A 82 -9.02 -8.03 36.87
C LYS A 82 -7.59 -8.39 36.43
N ALA A 83 -7.43 -9.44 35.62
CA ALA A 83 -6.13 -9.83 35.08
C ALA A 83 -5.49 -8.75 34.17
N ILE A 84 -6.31 -7.94 33.48
CA ILE A 84 -5.84 -6.80 32.68
C ILE A 84 -5.45 -5.63 33.59
N GLU A 85 -6.27 -5.31 34.60
CA GLU A 85 -6.02 -4.20 35.54
C GLU A 85 -4.79 -4.42 36.44
N GLU A 86 -4.52 -5.67 36.82
CA GLU A 86 -3.32 -6.04 37.60
C GLU A 86 -2.02 -5.78 36.84
N TYR A 87 -2.06 -5.76 35.49
CA TYR A 87 -0.89 -5.50 34.67
C TYR A 87 -0.76 -4.00 34.34
N THR A 88 -0.07 -3.27 35.22
CA THR A 88 0.12 -1.80 35.08
C THR A 88 1.18 -1.39 34.06
N GLY A 89 1.97 -2.33 33.52
CA GLY A 89 2.99 -2.08 32.50
C GLY A 89 4.18 -1.19 32.92
N ILE A 90 4.19 -0.67 34.14
CA ILE A 90 5.24 0.19 34.71
C ILE A 90 6.16 -0.65 35.58
N VAL A 91 7.47 -0.45 35.46
CA VAL A 91 8.45 -1.04 36.38
C VAL A 91 8.90 0.02 37.39
N LEU A 92 8.59 -0.19 38.67
CA LEU A 92 8.93 0.74 39.77
C LEU A 92 10.19 0.27 40.54
N PRO A 93 10.98 1.20 41.10
CA PRO A 93 12.16 0.86 41.89
C PRO A 93 11.78 0.24 43.25
N VAL A 94 12.57 -0.71 43.72
CA VAL A 94 12.42 -1.30 45.06
C VAL A 94 13.04 -0.38 46.12
N ALA A 95 12.25 0.03 47.11
CA ALA A 95 12.70 0.93 48.17
C ALA A 95 13.49 0.18 49.26
N LYS A 96 14.72 0.61 49.53
CA LYS A 96 15.55 0.08 50.64
C LYS A 96 15.23 0.82 51.94
N GLY A 97 14.51 0.17 52.87
CA GLY A 97 14.20 0.69 54.20
C GLY A 97 12.99 0.03 54.87
N LYS A 98 12.87 0.11 56.22
CA LYS A 98 11.76 -0.48 57.00
C LYS A 98 10.57 0.47 57.28
N SER A 99 10.56 1.68 56.68
CA SER A 99 9.53 2.70 56.92
C SER A 99 8.16 2.31 56.35
N LYS A 100 7.08 2.92 56.86
CA LYS A 100 5.69 2.67 56.38
C LYS A 100 5.51 3.08 54.91
N ALA A 101 6.26 4.10 54.45
CA ALA A 101 6.33 4.51 53.05
C ALA A 101 7.10 3.50 52.19
N ALA A 102 8.23 2.96 52.67
CA ALA A 102 8.98 1.91 51.98
C ALA A 102 8.18 0.60 51.86
N LYS A 103 7.37 0.24 52.87
CA LYS A 103 6.45 -0.90 52.79
C LYS A 103 5.36 -0.73 51.73
N ARG A 104 4.79 0.48 51.56
CA ARG A 104 3.82 0.78 50.48
C ARG A 104 4.49 0.76 49.10
N ALA A 105 5.64 1.41 48.96
CA ALA A 105 6.41 1.40 47.71
C ALA A 105 6.82 -0.02 47.29
N ASN A 106 7.21 -0.88 48.25
CA ASN A 106 7.55 -2.26 47.97
C ASN A 106 6.33 -3.14 47.63
N ALA A 107 5.14 -2.84 48.14
CA ALA A 107 3.91 -3.51 47.73
C ALA A 107 3.54 -3.17 46.27
N GLU A 108 3.71 -1.90 45.88
CA GLU A 108 3.51 -1.43 44.50
C GLU A 108 4.59 -1.95 43.53
N ALA A 109 5.85 -2.01 43.97
CA ALA A 109 6.94 -2.61 43.21
C ALA A 109 6.77 -4.12 43.02
N SER A 110 6.24 -4.83 44.02
CA SER A 110 5.90 -6.27 43.91
C SER A 110 4.80 -6.52 42.87
N ALA A 111 3.79 -5.64 42.77
CA ALA A 111 2.79 -5.69 41.71
C ALA A 111 3.38 -5.40 40.30
N SER A 112 4.48 -4.64 40.21
CA SER A 112 5.20 -4.36 38.95
C SER A 112 6.13 -5.48 38.47
N MET A 113 6.36 -6.53 39.26
CA MET A 113 7.25 -7.65 38.89
C MET A 113 6.82 -8.39 37.61
N ALA A 114 5.53 -8.34 37.26
CA ALA A 114 5.05 -8.90 35.99
C ALA A 114 5.55 -8.10 34.77
N ALA A 115 5.70 -6.77 34.89
CA ALA A 115 6.21 -5.90 33.83
C ALA A 115 7.73 -5.99 33.67
N ILE A 116 8.46 -6.31 34.74
CA ILE A 116 9.92 -6.54 34.69
C ILE A 116 10.27 -7.68 33.72
N LYS A 117 9.43 -8.72 33.62
CA LYS A 117 9.64 -9.86 32.71
C LYS A 117 9.64 -9.48 31.24
N ASP A 118 9.06 -8.33 30.89
CA ASP A 118 9.07 -7.84 29.52
C ASP A 118 10.38 -7.15 29.16
N PHE A 119 11.26 -6.91 30.14
CA PHE A 119 12.60 -6.40 29.93
C PHE A 119 13.64 -7.51 30.11
N PHE A 120 14.67 -7.50 29.27
CA PHE A 120 15.74 -8.49 29.35
C PHE A 120 17.06 -7.90 28.86
N ILE A 121 18.15 -8.18 29.58
CA ILE A 121 19.51 -7.75 29.22
C ILE A 121 20.38 -8.97 28.87
N GLU A 122 21.07 -8.91 27.74
CA GLU A 122 22.01 -9.94 27.31
C GLU A 122 23.13 -9.39 26.43
N TYR A 123 24.15 -10.20 26.19
CA TYR A 123 25.10 -10.00 25.11
C TYR A 123 24.44 -10.33 23.76
N SER A 124 24.68 -9.47 22.79
CA SER A 124 24.18 -9.64 21.44
C SER A 124 24.79 -10.87 20.76
N LYS A 125 23.95 -11.87 20.45
CA LYS A 125 24.40 -13.12 19.79
C LYS A 125 24.87 -12.92 18.34
N SER A 126 24.45 -11.83 17.69
CA SER A 126 24.81 -11.50 16.31
C SER A 126 24.58 -10.02 16.00
N SER A 127 25.32 -9.46 15.05
CA SER A 127 25.20 -8.06 14.61
C SER A 127 23.97 -7.78 13.70
N ARG A 128 22.89 -8.54 13.86
CA ARG A 128 21.64 -8.39 13.09
C ARG A 128 20.62 -7.47 13.78
N ALA A 129 20.69 -7.37 15.11
CA ALA A 129 19.78 -6.52 15.88
C ALA A 129 20.07 -5.04 15.61
N THR A 130 19.03 -4.22 15.56
CA THR A 130 19.14 -2.77 15.39
C THR A 130 18.50 -2.11 16.61
N CYS A 131 19.17 -1.14 17.21
CA CYS A 131 18.62 -0.33 18.29
C CYS A 131 17.42 0.48 17.79
N ARG A 132 16.30 0.45 18.53
CA ARG A 132 15.08 1.17 18.13
C ARG A 132 15.12 2.68 18.34
N VAL A 133 16.07 3.18 19.12
CA VAL A 133 16.22 4.63 19.40
C VAL A 133 17.17 5.28 18.40
N CYS A 134 18.39 4.76 18.25
CA CYS A 134 19.41 5.34 17.36
C CYS A 134 19.50 4.69 15.98
N GLU A 135 18.72 3.63 15.70
CA GLU A 135 18.68 2.91 14.42
C GLU A 135 20.02 2.26 13.97
N ILE A 136 21.03 2.26 14.84
CA ILE A 136 22.33 1.62 14.63
C ILE A 136 22.26 0.11 14.95
N LYS A 137 23.03 -0.70 14.23
CA LYS A 137 23.16 -2.14 14.50
C LYS A 137 23.94 -2.38 15.79
N ILE A 138 23.38 -3.22 16.66
CA ILE A 138 24.01 -3.68 17.89
C ILE A 138 25.00 -4.79 17.51
N CYS A 139 26.29 -4.59 17.79
CA CYS A 139 27.34 -5.53 17.38
C CYS A 139 27.26 -6.85 18.15
N LYS A 140 27.94 -7.90 17.67
CA LYS A 140 28.05 -9.16 18.41
C LYS A 140 28.84 -8.92 19.70
N ASP A 141 28.44 -9.60 20.77
CA ASP A 141 29.04 -9.53 22.10
C ASP A 141 28.91 -8.16 22.80
N GLU A 142 28.13 -7.24 22.23
CA GLU A 142 27.75 -5.97 22.85
C GLU A 142 26.53 -6.14 23.77
N VAL A 143 26.53 -5.45 24.92
CA VAL A 143 25.41 -5.49 25.88
C VAL A 143 24.20 -4.76 25.28
N ARG A 144 23.04 -5.44 25.29
CA ARG A 144 21.79 -4.90 24.77
C ARG A 144 20.63 -5.16 25.72
N ILE A 145 19.68 -4.24 25.72
CA ILE A 145 18.46 -4.31 26.53
C ILE A 145 17.27 -4.43 25.60
N SER A 146 16.41 -5.41 25.83
CA SER A 146 15.15 -5.54 25.11
C SER A 146 13.98 -5.05 25.95
N LYS A 147 12.99 -4.46 25.27
CA LYS A 147 11.61 -4.35 25.74
C LYS A 147 10.74 -5.21 24.84
N THR A 148 10.04 -6.18 25.42
CA THR A 148 9.12 -7.05 24.72
C THR A 148 7.81 -6.30 24.48
N VAL A 149 7.45 -6.14 23.22
CA VAL A 149 6.17 -5.52 22.82
C VAL A 149 5.23 -6.58 22.25
N TYR A 150 3.94 -6.42 22.52
CA TYR A 150 2.92 -7.41 22.16
C TYR A 150 1.93 -6.87 21.11
N ASP A 151 1.97 -5.58 20.80
CA ASP A 151 1.05 -4.91 19.87
C ASP A 151 1.53 -4.90 18.41
N THR A 152 2.78 -5.27 18.14
CA THR A 152 3.28 -5.44 16.76
C THR A 152 2.75 -6.73 16.12
N GLU A 153 2.70 -6.80 14.78
CA GLU A 153 2.27 -8.02 14.06
C GLU A 153 3.06 -9.26 14.50
N VAL A 154 4.38 -9.10 14.74
CA VAL A 154 5.26 -10.16 15.24
C VAL A 154 4.96 -10.46 16.71
N GLY A 155 4.75 -9.43 17.53
CA GLY A 155 4.40 -9.58 18.95
C GLY A 155 3.09 -10.33 19.15
N GLN A 156 2.05 -9.98 18.40
CA GLN A 156 0.77 -10.67 18.41
C GLN A 156 0.92 -12.13 17.95
N LYS A 157 1.67 -12.39 16.87
CA LYS A 157 1.82 -13.73 16.30
C LYS A 157 2.62 -14.70 17.18
N TYR A 158 3.70 -14.22 17.79
CA TYR A 158 4.66 -15.08 18.50
C TYR A 158 4.57 -14.96 20.04
N GLY A 159 3.77 -14.03 20.55
CA GLY A 159 3.63 -13.82 21.99
C GLY A 159 4.74 -12.95 22.57
N GLY A 160 5.03 -11.85 21.89
CA GLY A 160 6.07 -10.88 22.25
C GLY A 160 7.15 -10.73 21.17
N GLN A 161 7.52 -9.49 20.87
CA GLN A 161 8.67 -9.15 20.04
C GLN A 161 9.68 -8.37 20.89
N PRO A 162 10.91 -8.88 21.08
CA PRO A 162 11.95 -8.12 21.76
C PRO A 162 12.42 -6.97 20.86
N LEU A 163 12.16 -5.74 21.29
CA LEU A 163 12.73 -4.53 20.70
C LEU A 163 14.03 -4.22 21.41
N TRP A 164 15.15 -4.34 20.68
CA TRP A 164 16.48 -4.17 21.23
C TRP A 164 16.92 -2.70 21.25
N HIS A 165 17.70 -2.35 22.26
CA HIS A 165 18.27 -1.03 22.51
C HIS A 165 19.73 -1.17 22.98
N HIS A 166 20.58 -0.21 22.64
CA HIS A 166 21.85 -0.02 23.34
C HIS A 166 21.58 0.43 24.78
N VAL A 167 22.50 0.17 25.70
CA VAL A 167 22.34 0.54 27.12
C VAL A 167 22.11 2.04 27.30
N LYS A 168 22.91 2.89 26.64
CA LYS A 168 22.78 4.36 26.69
C LYS A 168 21.45 4.84 26.09
N CYS A 169 21.10 4.32 24.92
CA CYS A 169 19.82 4.65 24.27
C CYS A 169 18.61 4.21 25.10
N PHE A 170 18.70 3.08 25.80
CA PHE A 170 17.67 2.64 26.73
C PHE A 170 17.58 3.61 27.90
N ALA A 171 18.72 4.05 28.46
CA ALA A 171 18.79 5.01 29.55
C ALA A 171 18.08 6.34 29.22
N GLU A 172 18.29 6.86 28.01
CA GLU A 172 17.62 8.06 27.49
C GLU A 172 16.10 7.86 27.33
N ALA A 173 15.68 6.68 26.87
CA ALA A 173 14.28 6.36 26.59
C ALA A 173 13.52 5.76 27.79
N ARG A 174 14.10 5.71 29.01
CA ARG A 174 13.48 5.05 30.18
C ARG A 174 12.08 5.54 30.51
N ALA A 175 11.87 6.85 30.40
CA ALA A 175 10.56 7.49 30.60
C ALA A 175 9.52 7.01 29.59
N GLU A 176 9.87 6.98 28.30
CA GLU A 176 9.00 6.48 27.22
C GLU A 176 8.76 4.96 27.32
N LEU A 177 9.76 4.21 27.81
CA LEU A 177 9.70 2.77 27.95
C LEU A 177 9.00 2.32 29.25
N LEU A 178 8.67 3.22 30.17
CA LEU A 178 8.05 2.97 31.49
C LEU A 178 8.92 2.11 32.44
N TYR A 179 10.25 2.27 32.36
CA TYR A 179 11.21 1.55 33.21
C TYR A 179 11.94 2.47 34.21
N MET A 180 11.53 2.41 35.49
CA MET A 180 12.05 3.30 36.57
C MET A 180 12.98 2.58 37.57
N ALA A 181 13.07 1.25 37.52
CA ALA A 181 13.95 0.45 38.40
C ALA A 181 15.43 0.55 38.01
N GLY A 182 16.32 0.02 38.86
CA GLY A 182 17.77 0.03 38.61
C GLY A 182 18.17 -0.96 37.51
N GLY A 183 19.37 -0.81 36.97
CA GLY A 183 19.94 -1.77 36.02
C GLY A 183 20.17 -3.16 36.63
N GLU A 184 20.38 -3.24 37.94
CA GLU A 184 20.51 -4.50 38.69
C GLU A 184 19.24 -5.34 38.74
N ASP A 185 18.08 -4.72 38.55
CA ASP A 185 16.76 -5.37 38.60
C ASP A 185 16.40 -6.02 37.25
N LEU A 186 17.20 -5.79 36.20
CA LEU A 186 16.97 -6.37 34.87
C LEU A 186 17.23 -7.89 34.86
N PRO A 187 16.28 -8.70 34.37
CA PRO A 187 16.50 -10.12 34.11
C PRO A 187 17.68 -10.33 33.15
N GLY A 188 18.67 -11.11 33.56
CA GLY A 188 19.90 -11.37 32.80
C GLY A 188 21.15 -10.62 33.28
N PHE A 189 21.00 -9.62 34.16
CA PHE A 189 22.11 -8.79 34.65
C PHE A 189 23.27 -9.59 35.28
N LYS A 190 22.94 -10.64 36.05
CA LYS A 190 23.93 -11.47 36.75
C LYS A 190 24.87 -12.26 35.82
N VAL A 191 24.50 -12.43 34.55
CA VAL A 191 25.28 -13.17 33.53
C VAL A 191 26.35 -12.28 32.88
N LEU A 192 26.26 -10.96 33.03
CA LEU A 192 27.23 -10.02 32.46
C LEU A 192 28.57 -10.02 33.22
N LYS A 193 29.66 -9.64 32.55
CA LYS A 193 30.97 -9.42 33.18
C LYS A 193 30.90 -8.31 34.23
N LYS A 194 31.77 -8.33 35.23
CA LYS A 194 31.79 -7.33 36.32
C LYS A 194 31.97 -5.89 35.82
N GLU A 195 32.75 -5.70 34.75
CA GLU A 195 32.96 -4.41 34.08
C GLU A 195 31.65 -3.89 33.46
N ASP A 196 30.97 -4.73 32.67
CA ASP A 196 29.69 -4.39 32.05
C ASP A 196 28.57 -4.21 33.07
N GLN A 197 28.59 -4.96 34.18
CA GLN A 197 27.69 -4.76 35.31
C GLN A 197 27.88 -3.38 35.96
N ALA A 198 29.12 -2.88 36.05
CA ALA A 198 29.40 -1.55 36.57
C ALA A 198 28.89 -0.45 35.62
N MET A 199 29.12 -0.61 34.31
CA MET A 199 28.61 0.30 33.27
C MET A 199 27.07 0.39 33.32
N VAL A 200 26.38 -0.75 33.35
CA VAL A 200 24.90 -0.79 33.40
C VAL A 200 24.36 -0.14 34.69
N LYS A 201 25.02 -0.34 35.84
CA LYS A 201 24.64 0.32 37.10
C LYS A 201 24.86 1.84 37.07
N GLN A 202 25.91 2.28 36.39
CA GLN A 202 26.22 3.70 36.25
C GLN A 202 25.19 4.42 35.36
N GLU A 203 24.85 3.81 34.23
CA GLU A 203 23.91 4.35 33.23
C GLU A 203 22.44 4.21 33.68
N LEU A 204 22.08 3.15 34.40
CA LEU A 204 20.71 2.86 34.83
C LEU A 204 20.52 2.97 36.35
N LYS A 205 20.69 4.17 36.89
CA LYS A 205 20.40 4.43 38.32
C LYS A 205 18.88 4.39 38.58
N PRO A 206 18.41 3.83 39.70
CA PRO A 206 16.98 3.85 40.04
C PRO A 206 16.50 5.30 40.23
N PHE A 207 15.29 5.61 39.74
CA PHE A 207 14.69 6.92 39.97
C PHE A 207 14.33 7.08 41.46
N LYS A 208 14.45 8.31 42.00
CA LYS A 208 13.91 8.60 43.33
C LYS A 208 12.37 8.63 43.26
N VAL A 209 11.70 8.19 44.32
CA VAL A 209 10.22 8.10 44.39
C VAL A 209 9.54 9.46 44.12
N GLU A 210 10.21 10.56 44.44
CA GLU A 210 9.76 11.95 44.22
C GLU A 210 9.98 12.45 42.77
N GLU A 211 10.91 11.85 42.03
CA GLU A 211 11.32 12.20 40.66
C GLU A 211 10.66 11.31 39.60
N VAL A 212 9.79 10.37 39.99
CA VAL A 212 9.05 9.53 39.04
C VAL A 212 8.11 10.44 38.23
N PRO A 213 8.31 10.60 36.90
CA PRO A 213 7.58 11.58 36.09
C PRO A 213 6.12 11.18 35.85
N VAL A 214 5.68 10.07 36.45
CA VAL A 214 4.36 9.49 36.32
C VAL A 214 3.63 9.67 37.65
N LYS A 215 2.82 10.72 37.76
CA LYS A 215 1.76 10.74 38.78
C LYS A 215 0.64 9.84 38.25
N ARG A 216 0.29 8.77 38.97
CA ARG A 216 -1.06 8.20 38.83
C ARG A 216 -2.01 9.37 39.12
N LEU A 217 -2.86 9.74 38.16
CA LEU A 217 -4.04 10.52 38.49
C LEU A 217 -4.72 9.73 39.60
N LYS A 218 -4.78 10.29 40.82
CA LYS A 218 -5.80 9.85 41.76
C LYS A 218 -7.09 10.06 40.98
N GLU A 219 -7.84 8.98 40.76
CA GLU A 219 -9.21 9.12 40.30
C GLU A 219 -9.82 10.24 41.13
N GLU A 220 -10.32 11.29 40.46
CA GLU A 220 -11.16 12.24 41.16
C GLU A 220 -12.21 11.39 41.89
N PRO A 221 -12.42 11.59 43.20
CA PRO A 221 -13.41 10.82 43.92
C PRO A 221 -14.74 11.03 43.21
N LYS A 222 -15.19 10.02 42.44
CA LYS A 222 -16.48 10.04 41.76
C LYS A 222 -17.53 10.37 42.80
N ASP A 223 -18.47 11.25 42.47
CA ASP A 223 -19.53 11.63 43.40
C ASP A 223 -20.26 10.38 43.90
N GLU A 224 -20.77 10.39 45.14
CA GLU A 224 -21.54 9.26 45.70
C GLU A 224 -22.69 8.81 44.77
N LYS A 225 -23.20 9.76 43.99
CA LYS A 225 -24.22 9.53 42.96
C LYS A 225 -23.70 8.65 41.83
N ASP A 226 -22.52 8.93 41.27
CA ASP A 226 -21.91 8.18 40.18
C ASP A 226 -21.51 6.77 40.63
N ILE A 227 -20.98 6.63 41.85
CA ILE A 227 -20.65 5.33 42.45
C ILE A 227 -21.92 4.47 42.62
N LYS A 228 -23.02 5.09 43.01
CA LYS A 228 -24.31 4.41 43.16
C LYS A 228 -24.88 4.00 41.81
N GLU A 229 -24.81 4.88 40.80
CA GLU A 229 -25.23 4.59 39.43
C GLU A 229 -24.41 3.46 38.78
N GLU A 230 -23.08 3.44 38.96
CA GLU A 230 -22.21 2.34 38.49
C GLU A 230 -22.54 1.00 39.17
N LYS A 231 -22.71 1.00 40.50
CA LYS A 231 -23.10 -0.20 41.25
C LYS A 231 -24.47 -0.72 40.85
N ASP A 232 -25.42 0.18 40.59
CA ASP A 232 -26.76 -0.20 40.14
C ASP A 232 -26.75 -0.68 38.68
N LEU A 233 -25.91 -0.11 37.81
CA LEU A 233 -25.68 -0.63 36.46
C LEU A 233 -25.01 -2.02 36.49
N GLU A 234 -24.01 -2.24 37.34
CA GLU A 234 -23.35 -3.54 37.51
C GLU A 234 -24.34 -4.62 38.00
N LYS A 235 -25.20 -4.28 38.96
CA LYS A 235 -26.28 -5.17 39.42
C LYS A 235 -27.25 -5.50 38.28
N LYS A 236 -27.64 -4.51 37.47
CA LYS A 236 -28.52 -4.72 36.30
C LYS A 236 -27.85 -5.61 35.25
N LEU A 237 -26.57 -5.38 34.94
CA LEU A 237 -25.77 -6.21 34.03
C LEU A 237 -25.62 -7.66 34.53
N LYS A 238 -25.40 -7.85 35.83
CA LYS A 238 -25.33 -9.20 36.42
C LYS A 238 -26.67 -9.93 36.28
N LYS A 239 -27.78 -9.28 36.63
CA LYS A 239 -29.14 -9.85 36.43
C LYS A 239 -29.41 -10.20 34.97
N GLN A 240 -29.00 -9.33 34.06
CA GLN A 240 -29.10 -9.52 32.61
C GLN A 240 -28.32 -10.76 32.14
N ASN A 241 -27.07 -10.90 32.56
CA ASN A 241 -26.21 -12.04 32.20
C ASN A 241 -26.77 -13.36 32.75
N THR A 242 -27.22 -13.39 34.01
CA THR A 242 -27.87 -14.57 34.60
C THR A 242 -29.13 -14.98 33.83
N LEU A 243 -29.95 -14.02 33.41
CA LEU A 243 -31.15 -14.30 32.62
C LEU A 243 -30.79 -14.86 31.23
N TYR A 244 -29.80 -14.28 30.56
CA TYR A 244 -29.32 -14.75 29.26
C TYR A 244 -28.80 -16.20 29.35
N TYR A 245 -27.95 -16.51 30.34
CA TYR A 245 -27.40 -17.86 30.49
C TYR A 245 -28.43 -18.90 30.92
N LYS A 246 -29.45 -18.51 31.68
CA LYS A 246 -30.58 -19.40 31.98
C LYS A 246 -31.24 -19.92 30.70
N TYR A 247 -31.41 -19.06 29.70
CA TYR A 247 -31.97 -19.46 28.41
C TYR A 247 -30.96 -20.17 27.53
N HIS A 248 -29.73 -19.66 27.45
CA HIS A 248 -28.65 -20.28 26.70
C HIS A 248 -28.42 -21.75 27.11
N ASP A 249 -28.26 -22.01 28.42
CA ASP A 249 -27.96 -23.34 28.93
C ASP A 249 -29.12 -24.30 28.67
N GLY A 250 -30.37 -23.87 28.84
CA GLY A 250 -31.54 -24.72 28.57
C GLY A 250 -31.89 -24.89 27.08
N LEU A 251 -31.25 -24.15 26.17
CA LEU A 251 -31.32 -24.36 24.72
C LEU A 251 -30.25 -25.33 24.20
N SER A 252 -29.26 -25.67 25.03
CA SER A 252 -28.16 -26.60 24.66
C SER A 252 -28.66 -28.00 24.31
N ASP A 253 -29.80 -28.41 24.87
CA ASP A 253 -30.42 -29.72 24.63
C ASP A 253 -31.27 -29.77 23.33
N CYS A 254 -31.42 -28.64 22.62
CA CYS A 254 -32.23 -28.55 21.41
C CYS A 254 -31.46 -29.05 20.17
N SER A 255 -32.16 -29.72 19.25
CA SER A 255 -31.54 -30.15 17.98
C SER A 255 -31.36 -28.97 17.02
N LYS A 256 -30.44 -29.10 16.05
CA LYS A 256 -30.21 -28.08 15.00
C LYS A 256 -31.50 -27.71 14.23
N LYS A 257 -32.37 -28.70 13.97
CA LYS A 257 -33.63 -28.50 13.23
C LYS A 257 -34.63 -27.69 14.06
N ASP A 258 -34.68 -27.92 15.36
CA ASP A 258 -35.58 -27.19 16.27
C ASP A 258 -35.17 -25.72 16.38
N LEU A 259 -33.87 -25.46 16.51
CA LEU A 259 -33.32 -24.11 16.56
C LEU A 259 -33.58 -23.34 15.24
N GLN A 260 -33.48 -24.02 14.10
CA GLN A 260 -33.81 -23.44 12.79
C GLN A 260 -35.29 -23.07 12.71
N ALA A 261 -36.19 -23.98 13.10
CA ALA A 261 -37.64 -23.72 13.07
C ALA A 261 -38.04 -22.55 13.98
N ILE A 262 -37.39 -22.39 15.13
CA ILE A 262 -37.62 -21.27 16.05
C ILE A 262 -37.17 -19.93 15.44
N LEU A 263 -36.02 -19.89 14.74
CA LEU A 263 -35.53 -18.69 14.07
C LEU A 263 -36.43 -18.29 12.90
N GLU A 264 -36.83 -19.25 12.06
CA GLU A 264 -37.72 -19.03 10.93
C GLU A 264 -39.09 -18.49 11.37
N ALA A 265 -39.68 -19.04 12.44
CA ALA A 265 -40.94 -18.58 13.01
C ALA A 265 -40.91 -17.12 13.52
N ASN A 266 -39.72 -16.57 13.76
CA ASN A 266 -39.51 -15.20 14.19
C ASN A 266 -39.01 -14.28 13.06
N SER A 267 -38.93 -14.79 11.84
CA SER A 267 -38.37 -14.09 10.68
C SER A 267 -36.92 -13.65 10.93
N GLN A 268 -36.10 -14.55 11.44
CA GLN A 268 -34.66 -14.34 11.64
C GLN A 268 -33.86 -15.21 10.68
N GLU A 269 -32.72 -14.70 10.24
CA GLU A 269 -31.75 -15.47 9.43
C GLU A 269 -31.18 -16.63 10.25
N VAL A 270 -31.01 -17.80 9.61
CA VAL A 270 -30.49 -19.03 10.24
C VAL A 270 -28.98 -19.09 10.04
N PRO A 271 -28.16 -18.84 11.08
CA PRO A 271 -26.72 -18.90 10.96
C PRO A 271 -26.21 -20.36 10.91
N PRO A 272 -25.03 -20.61 10.31
CA PRO A 272 -24.44 -21.94 10.29
C PRO A 272 -23.96 -22.38 11.68
N GLY A 273 -24.17 -23.66 12.00
CA GLY A 273 -23.77 -24.27 13.29
C GLY A 273 -24.92 -24.40 14.29
N ILE A 274 -24.59 -24.67 15.56
CA ILE A 274 -25.56 -24.85 16.66
C ILE A 274 -25.42 -23.72 17.70
N ASP A 275 -24.20 -23.25 17.96
CA ASP A 275 -23.95 -22.21 18.98
C ASP A 275 -24.53 -20.83 18.61
N GLU A 276 -24.37 -20.42 17.35
CA GLU A 276 -24.83 -19.10 16.89
C GLU A 276 -26.37 -18.98 16.90
N PRO A 277 -27.14 -20.01 16.48
CA PRO A 277 -28.57 -20.06 16.73
C PRO A 277 -28.94 -19.97 18.22
N ILE A 278 -28.23 -20.68 19.10
CA ILE A 278 -28.47 -20.63 20.55
C ILE A 278 -28.26 -19.22 21.10
N ILE A 279 -27.17 -18.55 20.71
CA ILE A 279 -26.86 -17.16 21.12
C ILE A 279 -27.99 -16.22 20.68
N ARG A 280 -28.44 -16.33 19.41
CA ARG A 280 -29.52 -15.50 18.87
C ARG A 280 -30.83 -15.76 19.61
N ILE A 281 -31.24 -17.02 19.78
CA ILE A 281 -32.49 -17.37 20.45
C ILE A 281 -32.44 -16.98 21.94
N ALA A 282 -31.31 -17.16 22.63
CA ALA A 282 -31.15 -16.73 24.02
C ALA A 282 -31.29 -15.20 24.17
N ASP A 283 -30.75 -14.41 23.24
CA ASP A 283 -30.97 -12.95 23.20
C ASP A 283 -32.45 -12.61 22.93
N MET A 284 -33.09 -13.34 22.00
CA MET A 284 -34.51 -13.16 21.69
C MET A 284 -35.43 -13.51 22.87
N MET A 285 -35.08 -14.53 23.63
CA MET A 285 -35.81 -14.92 24.84
C MET A 285 -35.62 -13.92 25.97
N ALA A 286 -34.42 -13.33 26.09
CA ALA A 286 -34.13 -12.36 27.13
C ALA A 286 -34.73 -10.97 26.86
N PHE A 287 -34.72 -10.50 25.60
CA PHE A 287 -35.05 -9.11 25.26
C PHE A 287 -36.09 -8.93 24.14
N GLY A 288 -36.47 -10.00 23.43
CA GLY A 288 -37.38 -9.96 22.29
C GLY A 288 -36.67 -10.17 20.95
N ALA A 289 -37.43 -10.57 19.93
CA ALA A 289 -36.95 -10.78 18.57
C ALA A 289 -36.59 -9.47 17.89
N LEU A 290 -35.44 -9.42 17.20
CA LEU A 290 -34.95 -8.23 16.51
C LEU A 290 -35.75 -7.98 15.23
N GLU A 291 -36.09 -6.72 14.97
CA GLU A 291 -36.64 -6.30 13.69
C GLU A 291 -35.52 -6.12 12.63
N PRO A 292 -35.87 -6.16 11.33
CA PRO A 292 -34.93 -5.85 10.27
C PRO A 292 -34.30 -4.46 10.46
N CYS A 293 -33.07 -4.30 9.98
CA CYS A 293 -32.30 -3.08 10.14
C CYS A 293 -33.02 -1.85 9.57
N ASP A 294 -33.07 -0.77 10.33
CA ASP A 294 -33.74 0.48 9.92
C ASP A 294 -33.13 1.13 8.67
N VAL A 295 -31.84 0.85 8.37
CA VAL A 295 -31.10 1.47 7.25
C VAL A 295 -31.28 0.69 5.95
N CYS A 296 -31.00 -0.61 5.94
CA CYS A 296 -31.09 -1.42 4.71
C CYS A 296 -32.41 -2.19 4.58
N LYS A 297 -33.27 -2.20 5.61
CA LYS A 297 -34.60 -2.85 5.69
C LYS A 297 -34.64 -4.36 5.49
N GLN A 298 -33.60 -4.96 4.91
CA GLN A 298 -33.47 -6.38 4.62
C GLN A 298 -32.45 -7.08 5.53
N GLY A 299 -31.52 -6.32 6.13
CA GLY A 299 -30.45 -6.88 6.95
C GLY A 299 -30.89 -7.27 8.35
N GLN A 300 -30.39 -8.39 8.84
CA GLN A 300 -30.60 -8.85 10.21
C GLN A 300 -29.65 -8.13 11.17
N LEU A 301 -30.14 -7.68 12.32
CA LEU A 301 -29.28 -7.19 13.39
C LEU A 301 -28.75 -8.37 14.19
N VAL A 302 -27.45 -8.39 14.46
CA VAL A 302 -26.75 -9.44 15.20
C VAL A 302 -26.03 -8.81 16.39
N LEU A 303 -26.01 -9.52 17.52
CA LEU A 303 -25.31 -9.06 18.72
C LEU A 303 -23.79 -9.05 18.50
N GLY A 304 -23.18 -7.87 18.61
CA GLY A 304 -21.74 -7.67 18.68
C GLY A 304 -21.25 -7.36 20.10
N THR A 305 -20.00 -6.89 20.23
CA THR A 305 -19.36 -6.61 21.52
C THR A 305 -19.99 -5.42 22.26
N ASN A 306 -20.24 -4.30 21.57
CA ASN A 306 -20.73 -3.04 22.17
C ASN A 306 -22.06 -2.53 21.57
N GLY A 307 -22.80 -3.40 20.90
CA GLY A 307 -24.06 -3.06 20.24
C GLY A 307 -24.50 -4.16 19.27
N TYR A 308 -25.55 -3.89 18.50
CA TYR A 308 -26.04 -4.73 17.42
C TYR A 308 -25.51 -4.23 16.08
N THR A 309 -24.90 -5.12 15.32
CA THR A 309 -24.37 -4.85 13.98
C THR A 309 -25.30 -5.43 12.93
N CYS A 310 -25.55 -4.70 11.85
CA CYS A 310 -26.30 -5.24 10.73
C CYS A 310 -25.44 -6.24 9.93
N SER A 311 -26.01 -7.41 9.60
CA SER A 311 -25.41 -8.41 8.70
C SER A 311 -25.81 -8.22 7.23
N GLY A 312 -26.76 -7.33 6.93
CA GLY A 312 -27.26 -7.11 5.57
C GLY A 312 -26.33 -6.28 4.70
N ASN A 313 -26.71 -6.17 3.42
CA ASN A 313 -26.01 -5.36 2.43
C ASN A 313 -26.82 -4.11 2.09
N VAL A 314 -26.13 -3.00 1.80
CA VAL A 314 -26.75 -1.78 1.26
C VAL A 314 -26.79 -1.84 -0.27
N SER A 315 -25.84 -2.55 -0.86
CA SER A 315 -25.63 -2.71 -2.30
C SER A 315 -24.80 -3.97 -2.58
N GLU A 316 -24.59 -4.27 -3.85
CA GLU A 316 -23.75 -5.36 -4.37
C GLU A 316 -22.27 -5.28 -3.94
N TRP A 317 -21.80 -4.09 -3.53
CA TRP A 317 -20.40 -3.86 -3.12
C TRP A 317 -20.25 -3.50 -1.65
N THR A 318 -21.33 -3.15 -0.93
CA THR A 318 -21.24 -2.57 0.41
C THR A 318 -22.10 -3.29 1.44
N LYS A 319 -21.44 -3.79 2.49
CA LYS A 319 -22.10 -4.27 3.71
C LYS A 319 -22.69 -3.12 4.50
N CYS A 320 -23.85 -3.35 5.11
CA CYS A 320 -24.46 -2.38 5.99
C CYS A 320 -23.58 -2.17 7.23
N THR A 321 -23.09 -0.96 7.41
CA THR A 321 -22.24 -0.57 8.54
C THR A 321 -23.03 -0.11 9.75
N HIS A 322 -24.36 -0.25 9.74
CA HIS A 322 -25.21 0.24 10.81
C HIS A 322 -24.94 -0.52 12.12
N VAL A 323 -24.69 0.25 13.17
CA VAL A 323 -24.51 -0.24 14.54
C VAL A 323 -25.46 0.54 15.44
N THR A 324 -26.25 -0.17 16.25
CA THR A 324 -27.17 0.43 17.22
C THR A 324 -27.11 -0.31 18.55
N GLN A 325 -27.20 0.41 19.67
CA GLN A 325 -27.32 -0.20 20.99
C GLN A 325 -28.79 -0.50 21.35
N GLU A 326 -29.73 0.19 20.70
CA GLU A 326 -31.17 0.09 20.95
C GLU A 326 -31.89 -0.32 19.66
N PRO A 327 -31.81 -1.60 19.26
CA PRO A 327 -32.54 -2.09 18.11
C PRO A 327 -34.05 -2.18 18.41
N LYS A 328 -34.90 -1.99 17.40
CA LYS A 328 -36.33 -2.26 17.50
C LYS A 328 -36.58 -3.76 17.67
N ARG A 329 -37.51 -4.11 18.56
CA ARG A 329 -37.79 -5.49 18.94
C ARG A 329 -39.28 -5.77 19.03
N LYS A 330 -39.64 -7.00 18.66
CA LYS A 330 -40.98 -7.57 18.81
C LYS A 330 -40.97 -8.75 19.78
N PRO A 331 -42.09 -9.07 20.46
CA PRO A 331 -42.19 -10.26 21.29
C PRO A 331 -41.86 -11.54 20.50
N MET A 332 -41.05 -12.43 21.09
CA MET A 332 -40.70 -13.71 20.47
C MET A 332 -41.93 -14.62 20.30
N LYS A 333 -42.11 -15.17 19.10
CA LYS A 333 -43.11 -16.20 18.78
C LYS A 333 -42.50 -17.57 19.02
N VAL A 334 -43.14 -18.37 19.87
CA VAL A 334 -42.77 -19.78 20.11
C VAL A 334 -43.76 -20.67 19.34
N PRO A 335 -43.29 -21.48 18.37
CA PRO A 335 -44.17 -22.41 17.65
C PRO A 335 -44.89 -23.37 18.61
N LYS A 336 -46.12 -23.77 18.25
CA LYS A 336 -47.00 -24.56 19.14
C LYS A 336 -46.37 -25.89 19.58
N GLU A 337 -45.52 -26.47 18.74
CA GLU A 337 -44.82 -27.74 18.96
C GLU A 337 -43.78 -27.64 20.09
N PHE A 338 -43.06 -26.52 20.20
CA PHE A 338 -42.00 -26.32 21.19
C PHE A 338 -42.51 -25.83 22.55
N LYS A 339 -43.79 -25.44 22.67
CA LYS A 339 -44.40 -25.01 23.95
C LYS A 339 -44.36 -26.09 25.04
N LYS A 340 -44.24 -27.37 24.65
CA LYS A 340 -44.14 -28.51 25.57
C LYS A 340 -42.76 -28.66 26.20
N MET A 341 -41.72 -28.01 25.69
CA MET A 341 -40.37 -28.13 26.25
C MET A 341 -40.26 -27.39 27.59
N PRO A 342 -39.49 -27.91 28.58
CA PRO A 342 -39.42 -27.35 29.93
C PRO A 342 -39.04 -25.86 29.99
N ILE A 343 -38.20 -25.41 29.06
CA ILE A 343 -37.74 -24.02 28.97
C ILE A 343 -38.83 -23.05 28.49
N PHE A 344 -39.75 -23.51 27.65
CA PHE A 344 -40.83 -22.68 27.08
C PHE A 344 -42.14 -22.74 27.88
N GLN A 345 -42.34 -23.76 28.72
CA GLN A 345 -43.56 -23.91 29.54
C GLN A 345 -43.84 -22.73 30.48
N LYS A 346 -42.77 -22.12 31.05
CA LYS A 346 -42.86 -20.97 31.96
C LYS A 346 -42.43 -19.65 31.30
N PHE A 347 -42.18 -19.66 30.00
CA PHE A 347 -41.68 -18.48 29.27
C PHE A 347 -42.82 -17.51 28.94
N LYS A 348 -42.65 -16.24 29.30
CA LYS A 348 -43.55 -15.15 28.89
C LYS A 348 -42.76 -14.19 27.99
N PRO A 349 -43.13 -14.03 26.71
CA PRO A 349 -42.45 -13.08 25.81
C PRO A 349 -42.50 -11.66 26.40
N LYS A 350 -41.34 -11.03 26.53
CA LYS A 350 -41.20 -9.62 26.94
C LYS A 350 -40.26 -8.91 25.98
N VAL A 351 -40.48 -7.61 25.81
CA VAL A 351 -39.54 -6.73 25.10
C VAL A 351 -38.75 -5.96 26.14
N GLY A 352 -37.42 -5.94 26.00
CA GLY A 352 -36.51 -5.25 26.89
C GLY A 352 -35.32 -4.67 26.14
N VAL A 353 -34.63 -3.71 26.76
CA VAL A 353 -33.40 -3.13 26.22
C VAL A 353 -32.21 -3.87 26.82
N ARG A 354 -31.27 -4.33 25.96
CA ARG A 354 -30.01 -4.92 26.41
C ARG A 354 -29.05 -3.80 26.80
N LEU A 355 -28.61 -3.81 28.04
CA LEU A 355 -27.62 -2.87 28.55
C LEU A 355 -26.22 -3.31 28.10
N PHE A 356 -25.43 -2.34 27.66
CA PHE A 356 -24.00 -2.49 27.38
C PHE A 356 -23.21 -1.71 28.41
N GLN A 357 -22.00 -2.18 28.74
CA GLN A 357 -21.09 -1.40 29.55
C GLN A 357 -20.60 -0.23 28.69
N ALA A 358 -20.75 1.01 29.18
CA ALA A 358 -20.16 2.17 28.53
C ALA A 358 -18.65 1.92 28.39
N ALA A 359 -18.04 2.39 27.31
CA ALA A 359 -16.59 2.31 27.17
C ALA A 359 -15.97 2.93 28.43
N PRO A 360 -15.17 2.18 29.22
CA PRO A 360 -14.51 2.77 30.37
C PRO A 360 -13.72 4.00 29.89
N PRO A 361 -13.62 5.06 30.70
CA PRO A 361 -12.69 6.14 30.40
C PRO A 361 -11.33 5.50 30.08
N PRO A 362 -10.60 6.02 29.09
CA PRO A 362 -9.28 5.49 28.75
C PRO A 362 -8.51 5.29 30.05
N PRO A 363 -7.81 4.14 30.22
CA PRO A 363 -7.04 3.89 31.44
C PRO A 363 -6.24 5.14 31.74
N PRO A 364 -6.18 5.60 33.01
CA PRO A 364 -5.66 6.91 33.36
C PRO A 364 -4.34 7.08 32.63
N LEU A 365 -4.34 7.99 31.66
CA LEU A 365 -3.14 8.28 30.90
C LEU A 365 -2.08 8.60 31.94
N LEU A 366 -0.99 7.85 31.90
CA LEU A 366 0.21 8.19 32.64
C LEU A 366 0.66 9.51 32.04
N ILE A 367 0.26 10.62 32.67
CA ILE A 367 0.77 11.94 32.32
C ILE A 367 2.23 11.89 32.75
N ILE A 368 3.10 11.65 31.76
CA ILE A 368 4.49 12.05 31.87
C ILE A 368 4.41 13.56 32.06
N LYS A 369 4.76 14.07 33.24
CA LYS A 369 5.06 15.49 33.36
C LYS A 369 6.17 15.74 32.34
N LYS A 370 5.84 16.38 31.21
CA LYS A 370 6.87 17.09 30.45
C LYS A 370 7.47 18.04 31.46
N GLU A 371 8.77 17.90 31.73
CA GLU A 371 9.51 18.96 32.40
C GLU A 371 9.16 20.28 31.71
N GLU A 372 8.99 21.33 32.50
CA GLU A 372 8.72 22.71 32.05
C GLU A 372 9.94 23.32 31.32
N SER A 373 10.52 22.57 30.37
CA SER A 373 11.42 23.05 29.33
C SER A 373 10.77 22.97 27.93
N ALA A 374 9.45 22.75 27.87
CA ALA A 374 8.70 22.57 26.63
C ALA A 374 7.79 23.77 26.26
N GLU A 375 8.21 25.00 26.54
CA GLU A 375 7.66 26.20 25.87
C GLU A 375 8.38 26.56 24.56
N ASN A 376 9.46 25.84 24.20
CA ASN A 376 10.00 25.88 22.84
C ASN A 376 9.83 24.52 22.19
N GLY A 377 8.94 24.45 21.20
CA GLY A 377 8.59 23.26 20.43
C GLY A 377 9.74 22.71 19.57
N VAL A 378 10.79 22.21 20.19
CA VAL A 378 11.83 21.42 19.54
C VAL A 378 11.85 20.05 20.20
N LYS A 379 11.24 19.04 19.56
CA LYS A 379 11.64 17.65 19.79
C LYS A 379 13.16 17.64 19.60
N LYS A 380 13.97 17.28 20.62
CA LYS A 380 15.43 17.14 20.44
C LYS A 380 15.67 16.38 19.14
N GLU A 381 16.20 17.07 18.12
CA GLU A 381 16.50 16.45 16.83
C GLU A 381 17.43 15.27 17.09
N ARG A 382 16.95 14.08 16.77
CA ARG A 382 17.69 12.84 16.99
C ARG A 382 18.87 12.84 16.01
N ARG A 383 20.10 12.87 16.52
CA ARG A 383 21.31 12.95 15.70
C ARG A 383 21.37 11.77 14.73
N ILE A 384 21.62 12.09 13.46
CA ILE A 384 21.81 11.12 12.38
C ILE A 384 23.27 10.62 12.46
N PRO A 385 23.52 9.31 12.58
CA PRO A 385 24.88 8.77 12.59
C PRO A 385 25.63 9.08 11.29
N PRO A 386 26.97 9.29 11.33
CA PRO A 386 27.75 9.74 10.19
C PRO A 386 27.75 8.75 9.00
N LEU A 387 27.66 7.44 9.25
CA LEU A 387 27.61 6.41 8.21
C LEU A 387 26.23 5.79 8.00
N LYS A 388 25.14 6.45 8.45
CA LYS A 388 23.80 5.86 8.46
C LYS A 388 23.40 5.25 7.11
N ASN A 389 23.16 3.94 7.08
CA ASN A 389 22.75 3.15 5.92
C ASN A 389 23.74 3.11 4.73
N LEU A 390 24.94 3.68 4.84
CA LEU A 390 25.99 3.57 3.81
C LEU A 390 26.51 2.14 3.73
N GLN A 391 26.62 1.59 2.51
CA GLN A 391 27.05 0.22 2.28
C GLN A 391 28.55 0.14 2.02
N PHE A 392 29.25 -0.72 2.75
CA PHE A 392 30.68 -0.98 2.60
C PHE A 392 30.93 -2.44 2.25
N PHE A 393 31.92 -2.69 1.40
CA PHE A 393 32.39 -4.04 1.09
C PHE A 393 33.83 -4.18 1.57
N ILE A 394 34.14 -5.22 2.36
CA ILE A 394 35.50 -5.43 2.89
C ILE A 394 36.17 -6.52 2.06
N TRP A 395 37.31 -6.21 1.43
CA TRP A 395 38.02 -7.15 0.57
C TRP A 395 39.55 -7.04 0.74
N GLY A 396 40.26 -8.17 0.63
CA GLY A 396 41.72 -8.21 0.75
C GLY A 396 42.24 -9.29 1.72
N ARG A 397 43.45 -9.79 1.46
CA ARG A 397 44.17 -10.72 2.37
C ARG A 397 45.02 -9.96 3.40
N GLY A 398 45.33 -8.69 3.15
CA GLY A 398 46.12 -7.83 4.04
C GLY A 398 45.32 -7.19 5.19
N VAL A 399 43.99 -7.18 5.13
CA VAL A 399 43.13 -6.61 6.18
C VAL A 399 43.10 -7.53 7.41
N LYS A 400 43.88 -7.20 8.44
CA LYS A 400 43.86 -7.88 9.74
C LYS A 400 42.60 -7.45 10.51
N GLY A 401 41.93 -8.38 11.20
CA GLY A 401 40.78 -8.03 12.05
C GLY A 401 39.48 -7.65 11.32
N LYS A 402 39.10 -8.35 10.23
CA LYS A 402 37.87 -8.06 9.45
C LYS A 402 36.58 -7.90 10.28
N GLU A 403 36.43 -8.66 11.36
CA GLU A 403 35.26 -8.55 12.25
C GLU A 403 35.31 -7.30 13.14
N GLU A 404 36.50 -6.84 13.53
CA GLU A 404 36.70 -5.60 14.29
C GLU A 404 36.42 -4.37 13.41
N LEU A 405 36.92 -4.38 12.18
CA LEU A 405 36.63 -3.36 11.17
C LEU A 405 35.13 -3.24 10.88
N LYS A 406 34.48 -4.39 10.71
CA LYS A 406 33.02 -4.48 10.57
C LYS A 406 32.29 -3.92 11.80
N HIS A 407 32.77 -4.18 13.01
CA HIS A 407 32.20 -3.58 14.23
C HIS A 407 32.36 -2.05 14.25
N ARG A 408 33.50 -1.51 13.81
CA ARG A 408 33.73 -0.05 13.72
C ARG A 408 32.76 0.60 12.72
N ILE A 409 32.61 0.03 11.52
CA ILE A 409 31.67 0.52 10.49
C ILE A 409 30.22 0.47 11.00
N LEU A 410 29.83 -0.64 11.65
CA LEU A 410 28.48 -0.80 12.18
C LEU A 410 28.17 0.21 13.30
N LYS A 411 29.13 0.50 14.20
CA LYS A 411 28.96 1.48 15.29
C LYS A 411 28.69 2.90 14.79
N LEU A 412 29.28 3.28 13.66
CA LEU A 412 29.06 4.58 13.00
C LEU A 412 27.77 4.64 12.17
N GLY A 413 27.00 3.53 12.10
CA GLY A 413 25.71 3.45 11.39
C GLY A 413 25.77 2.84 9.98
N GLY A 414 26.96 2.42 9.53
CA GLY A 414 27.18 1.80 8.22
C GLY A 414 26.69 0.35 8.13
N LEU A 415 26.64 -0.19 6.92
CA LEU A 415 26.22 -1.55 6.60
C LEU A 415 27.31 -2.27 5.81
N VAL A 416 27.79 -3.42 6.31
CA VAL A 416 28.73 -4.26 5.56
C VAL A 416 27.97 -5.28 4.72
N VAL A 417 28.16 -5.25 3.39
CA VAL A 417 27.52 -6.18 2.44
C VAL A 417 28.44 -7.36 2.10
N SER A 418 27.86 -8.51 1.81
CA SER A 418 28.61 -9.74 1.45
C SER A 418 28.79 -9.94 -0.06
N LYS A 419 28.06 -9.17 -0.88
CA LYS A 419 28.14 -9.16 -2.34
C LYS A 419 28.34 -7.73 -2.81
N LEU A 420 29.10 -7.57 -3.89
CA LEU A 420 29.35 -6.27 -4.52
C LEU A 420 28.08 -5.83 -5.27
N THR A 421 27.50 -4.70 -4.87
CA THR A 421 26.33 -4.09 -5.51
C THR A 421 26.65 -2.67 -5.93
N ASP A 422 25.91 -2.14 -6.90
CA ASP A 422 26.20 -0.84 -7.50
C ASP A 422 25.94 0.32 -6.53
N THR A 423 25.21 0.05 -5.44
CA THR A 423 24.90 0.95 -4.32
C THR A 423 25.97 0.98 -3.21
N VAL A 424 27.10 0.29 -3.37
CA VAL A 424 28.19 0.27 -2.38
C VAL A 424 28.93 1.61 -2.40
N ALA A 425 29.01 2.27 -1.24
CA ALA A 425 29.65 3.57 -1.07
C ALA A 425 31.16 3.49 -1.25
N ALA A 426 31.83 2.51 -0.60
CA ALA A 426 33.26 2.28 -0.75
C ALA A 426 33.65 0.82 -0.45
N VAL A 427 34.76 0.38 -1.03
CA VAL A 427 35.42 -0.88 -0.70
C VAL A 427 36.57 -0.62 0.27
N VAL A 428 36.60 -1.29 1.42
CA VAL A 428 37.75 -1.19 2.34
C VAL A 428 38.78 -2.25 1.99
N SER A 429 39.98 -1.83 1.58
CA SER A 429 41.10 -2.71 1.18
C SER A 429 42.47 -2.07 1.43
N THR A 430 43.55 -2.81 1.17
CA THR A 430 44.95 -2.34 1.39
C THR A 430 45.65 -2.02 0.06
N LYS A 431 46.65 -1.14 0.07
CA LYS A 431 47.46 -0.81 -1.12
C LYS A 431 48.11 -2.06 -1.74
N LYS A 432 48.55 -3.01 -0.91
CA LYS A 432 49.10 -4.31 -1.35
C LYS A 432 48.07 -5.19 -2.06
N ASP A 433 46.81 -5.15 -1.66
CA ASP A 433 45.75 -5.91 -2.30
C ASP A 433 45.30 -5.25 -3.63
N LEU A 434 45.46 -3.92 -3.74
CA LEU A 434 45.23 -3.15 -4.97
C LEU A 434 46.27 -3.49 -6.06
N GLU A 435 47.56 -3.52 -5.69
CA GLU A 435 48.67 -3.86 -6.60
C GLU A 435 48.58 -5.29 -7.17
N ASN A 436 47.95 -6.21 -6.45
CA ASN A 436 47.82 -7.62 -6.84
C ASN A 436 46.68 -7.89 -7.86
N MET A 437 45.84 -6.90 -8.19
CA MET A 437 44.79 -6.93 -9.24
C MET A 437 44.07 -8.29 -9.43
N ALA A 438 43.56 -8.88 -8.34
CA ALA A 438 42.82 -10.14 -8.41
C ALA A 438 41.45 -9.98 -9.11
N SER A 439 40.85 -11.08 -9.60
CA SER A 439 39.57 -11.09 -10.36
C SER A 439 38.44 -10.25 -9.73
N LYS A 440 38.34 -10.17 -8.40
CA LYS A 440 37.35 -9.30 -7.74
C LYS A 440 37.69 -7.81 -7.75
N MET A 441 38.97 -7.44 -7.78
CA MET A 441 39.37 -6.03 -7.95
C MET A 441 39.07 -5.54 -9.37
N LEU A 442 39.19 -6.42 -10.37
CA LEU A 442 38.73 -6.12 -11.74
C LEU A 442 37.21 -5.89 -11.78
N GLU A 443 36.41 -6.69 -11.05
CA GLU A 443 34.96 -6.47 -10.90
C GLU A 443 34.63 -5.15 -10.18
N ILE A 444 35.45 -4.74 -9.20
CA ILE A 444 35.31 -3.44 -8.51
C ILE A 444 35.66 -2.28 -9.44
N GLN A 445 36.68 -2.45 -10.28
CA GLN A 445 37.11 -1.48 -11.29
C GLN A 445 36.07 -1.32 -12.41
N GLU A 446 35.50 -2.42 -12.90
CA GLU A 446 34.42 -2.40 -13.90
C GLU A 446 33.18 -1.64 -13.40
N LYS A 447 32.91 -1.70 -12.09
CA LYS A 447 31.83 -0.96 -11.43
C LYS A 447 32.21 0.44 -10.96
N ASP A 448 33.45 0.86 -11.16
CA ASP A 448 33.97 2.20 -10.86
C ASP A 448 33.70 2.68 -9.41
N ILE A 449 34.00 1.81 -8.43
CA ILE A 449 33.77 2.04 -6.98
C ILE A 449 35.09 2.45 -6.29
N GLU A 450 35.05 3.46 -5.42
CA GLU A 450 36.20 3.90 -4.60
C GLU A 450 36.69 2.83 -3.63
N VAL A 451 38.01 2.79 -3.45
CA VAL A 451 38.70 1.90 -2.52
C VAL A 451 39.36 2.74 -1.42
N VAL A 452 39.09 2.46 -0.15
CA VAL A 452 39.63 3.19 1.00
C VAL A 452 40.39 2.26 1.94
N GLU A 453 41.37 2.80 2.67
CA GLU A 453 42.13 2.06 3.69
C GLU A 453 41.39 2.05 5.05
N GLU A 454 41.79 1.18 5.99
CA GLU A 454 41.18 1.10 7.34
C GLU A 454 41.28 2.42 8.12
N SER A 455 42.34 3.21 7.90
CA SER A 455 42.60 4.49 8.55
C SER A 455 41.52 5.56 8.27
N PHE A 456 40.78 5.42 7.18
CA PHE A 456 39.66 6.31 6.84
C PHE A 456 38.60 6.36 7.96
N ILE A 457 38.36 5.25 8.66
CA ILE A 457 37.32 5.17 9.68
C ILE A 457 37.70 6.00 10.92
N ASP A 458 38.99 6.20 11.19
CA ASP A 458 39.48 7.01 12.32
C ASP A 458 39.33 8.53 12.06
N LEU A 459 39.13 8.93 10.81
CA LEU A 459 38.89 10.33 10.41
C LEU A 459 37.43 10.77 10.58
N ILE A 460 36.52 9.82 10.82
CA ILE A 460 35.09 10.09 10.99
C ILE A 460 34.81 10.41 12.45
N ASP A 461 34.44 11.66 12.73
CA ASP A 461 33.99 12.07 14.07
C ASP A 461 32.63 11.40 14.42
N PRO A 462 32.56 10.58 15.48
CA PRO A 462 31.32 9.93 15.92
C PRO A 462 30.26 10.91 16.46
N GLU A 463 30.66 12.10 16.92
CA GLU A 463 29.77 13.07 17.57
C GLU A 463 29.33 14.23 16.66
N THR A 464 30.18 14.69 15.73
CA THR A 464 29.90 15.83 14.84
C THR A 464 29.79 15.48 13.35
N GLY A 465 30.10 14.25 12.94
CA GLY A 465 30.13 13.84 11.54
C GLY A 465 28.74 13.76 10.87
N THR A 466 28.66 14.23 9.62
CA THR A 466 27.47 14.11 8.76
C THR A 466 27.68 13.08 7.64
N ILE A 467 26.59 12.60 7.04
CA ILE A 467 26.64 11.68 5.88
C ILE A 467 27.36 12.34 4.70
N ALA A 468 27.10 13.63 4.46
CA ALA A 468 27.77 14.40 3.41
C ALA A 468 29.29 14.48 3.63
N ARG A 469 29.73 14.81 4.85
CA ARG A 469 31.18 14.86 5.16
C ARG A 469 31.83 13.49 5.06
N SER A 470 31.11 12.42 5.41
CA SER A 470 31.62 11.05 5.28
C SER A 470 31.82 10.64 3.81
N ILE A 471 30.96 11.09 2.90
CA ILE A 471 31.11 10.87 1.45
C ILE A 471 32.29 11.66 0.88
N GLU A 472 32.49 12.91 1.34
CA GLU A 472 33.68 13.70 0.98
C GLU A 472 34.97 13.02 1.44
N LEU A 473 35.00 12.53 2.68
CA LEU A 473 36.16 11.83 3.23
C LEU A 473 36.47 10.53 2.45
N ILE A 474 35.46 9.86 1.87
CA ILE A 474 35.68 8.68 0.99
C ILE A 474 36.43 9.11 -0.28
N LYS A 475 36.07 10.26 -0.86
CA LYS A 475 36.76 10.80 -2.05
C LYS A 475 38.19 11.23 -1.70
N GLU A 476 38.37 11.92 -0.58
CA GLU A 476 39.68 12.41 -0.12
C GLU A 476 40.67 11.26 0.19
N ASN A 477 40.16 10.09 0.61
CA ASN A 477 40.99 8.94 1.02
C ASN A 477 40.91 7.74 0.04
N ASN A 478 40.52 7.98 -1.22
CA ASN A 478 40.52 6.94 -2.23
C ASN A 478 41.97 6.54 -2.59
N ILE A 479 42.28 5.26 -2.49
CA ILE A 479 43.60 4.69 -2.80
C ILE A 479 43.70 4.12 -4.22
N ALA A 480 42.59 4.10 -4.97
CA ALA A 480 42.54 3.61 -6.34
C ALA A 480 42.64 4.75 -7.37
N ASP A 481 43.17 4.46 -8.55
CA ASP A 481 43.25 5.42 -9.68
C ASP A 481 41.89 5.62 -10.41
N TRP A 482 40.83 4.96 -9.93
CA TRP A 482 39.45 5.01 -10.44
C TRP A 482 38.45 5.27 -9.31
N GLY A 483 37.19 5.58 -9.62
CA GLY A 483 36.15 5.90 -8.64
C GLY A 483 35.17 6.96 -9.14
N SER A 484 33.89 6.60 -9.21
CA SER A 484 32.79 7.51 -9.55
C SER A 484 32.12 8.10 -8.30
N ASP A 485 31.71 9.37 -8.39
CA ASP A 485 31.08 10.12 -7.29
C ASP A 485 30.07 9.28 -6.46
N PRO A 486 30.34 8.95 -5.18
CA PRO A 486 29.47 8.10 -4.38
C PRO A 486 28.08 8.72 -4.20
N ALA A 487 27.97 10.05 -4.27
CA ALA A 487 26.70 10.77 -4.20
C ALA A 487 25.74 10.46 -5.36
N LYS A 488 26.25 9.97 -6.50
CA LYS A 488 25.41 9.56 -7.64
C LYS A 488 24.94 8.11 -7.54
N ARG A 489 25.64 7.27 -6.78
CA ARG A 489 25.37 5.82 -6.64
C ARG A 489 24.54 5.48 -5.39
N ILE A 490 24.67 6.29 -4.34
CA ILE A 490 23.91 6.12 -3.10
C ILE A 490 22.47 6.65 -3.30
N PRO A 491 21.42 5.90 -2.92
CA PRO A 491 20.04 6.40 -3.01
C PRO A 491 19.85 7.70 -2.23
N GLN A 492 19.09 8.66 -2.79
CA GLN A 492 18.83 9.96 -2.17
C GLN A 492 18.24 9.84 -0.75
N ASP A 493 17.42 8.82 -0.50
CA ASP A 493 16.84 8.58 0.84
C ASP A 493 17.91 8.26 1.90
N VAL A 494 19.03 7.66 1.50
CA VAL A 494 20.19 7.41 2.37
C VAL A 494 20.99 8.70 2.58
N MET A 495 21.13 9.52 1.54
CA MET A 495 21.79 10.83 1.62
C MET A 495 21.03 11.83 2.50
N ASP A 496 19.69 11.80 2.44
CA ASP A 496 18.80 12.63 3.25
C ASP A 496 18.68 12.13 4.71
N GLY A 497 19.36 11.03 5.08
CA GLY A 497 19.33 10.43 6.41
C GLY A 497 17.96 9.84 6.80
N LYS A 498 17.03 9.70 5.84
CA LYS A 498 15.67 9.20 6.07
C LYS A 498 15.73 7.78 6.63
N SER A 499 14.89 7.52 7.63
CA SER A 499 14.75 6.18 8.19
C SER A 499 14.06 5.28 7.17
N ILE A 500 14.73 4.20 6.76
CA ILE A 500 14.07 3.13 6.00
C ILE A 500 13.01 2.54 6.93
N PRO A 501 11.71 2.52 6.56
CA PRO A 501 10.66 2.00 7.43
C PRO A 501 10.85 0.49 7.68
N LYS A 502 11.52 0.15 8.80
CA LYS A 502 11.77 -1.24 9.25
C LYS A 502 10.56 -1.88 9.94
N SER A 503 9.35 -1.36 9.70
CA SER A 503 8.08 -1.90 10.14
C SER A 503 7.15 -2.23 8.97
N GLY A 504 7.72 -2.55 7.80
CA GLY A 504 6.96 -3.24 6.76
C GLY A 504 6.47 -4.59 7.29
N SER A 505 5.23 -4.94 6.96
CA SER A 505 4.65 -6.23 7.37
C SER A 505 5.54 -7.39 6.91
N MET A 506 5.59 -8.47 7.69
CA MET A 506 6.35 -9.68 7.33
C MET A 506 5.88 -10.35 6.02
N TYR A 507 4.74 -9.89 5.47
CA TYR A 507 4.14 -10.39 4.25
C TYR A 507 4.36 -9.49 3.02
N VAL A 508 5.05 -8.36 3.16
CA VAL A 508 5.47 -7.54 2.01
C VAL A 508 6.62 -8.28 1.30
N LYS A 509 6.48 -8.51 -0.01
CA LYS A 509 7.54 -9.12 -0.82
C LYS A 509 8.76 -8.20 -0.80
N SER A 510 9.92 -8.71 -0.41
CA SER A 510 11.17 -8.01 -0.67
C SER A 510 11.41 -7.97 -2.18
N GLU A 511 11.85 -6.84 -2.73
CA GLU A 511 12.19 -6.63 -4.17
C GLU A 511 13.16 -7.69 -4.75
N LYS A 512 13.74 -8.55 -3.91
CA LYS A 512 14.67 -9.63 -4.26
C LYS A 512 14.02 -10.96 -4.65
N SER A 513 12.68 -11.07 -4.67
CA SER A 513 12.03 -12.25 -5.22
C SER A 513 12.11 -12.19 -6.74
N GLY A 514 13.12 -12.85 -7.33
CA GLY A 514 13.36 -12.81 -8.77
C GLY A 514 12.08 -13.06 -9.57
N THR A 515 11.80 -12.18 -10.52
CA THR A 515 10.73 -12.31 -11.52
C THR A 515 10.88 -13.67 -12.21
N LYS A 516 10.05 -14.65 -11.83
CA LYS A 516 9.91 -15.89 -12.59
C LYS A 516 9.31 -15.52 -13.95
N LYS A 517 10.02 -15.83 -15.03
CA LYS A 517 9.53 -15.59 -16.40
C LYS A 517 8.29 -16.46 -16.64
N LEU A 518 7.18 -15.82 -16.96
CA LEU A 518 5.96 -16.49 -17.45
C LEU A 518 6.28 -17.12 -18.81
N LYS A 519 6.10 -18.43 -18.95
CA LYS A 519 6.19 -19.14 -20.24
C LYS A 519 4.77 -19.34 -20.77
N LEU A 520 4.59 -19.03 -22.06
CA LEU A 520 3.34 -19.22 -22.77
C LEU A 520 3.45 -20.48 -23.63
N LYS A 521 2.43 -21.33 -23.56
CA LYS A 521 2.19 -22.46 -24.45
C LYS A 521 0.72 -22.46 -24.84
N GLY A 522 0.41 -22.58 -26.14
CA GLY A 522 -0.96 -22.66 -26.63
C GLY A 522 -1.79 -21.38 -26.50
N GLY A 523 -1.19 -20.18 -26.49
CA GLY A 523 -1.93 -18.91 -26.55
C GLY A 523 -2.38 -18.31 -25.21
N THR A 524 -1.99 -18.87 -24.06
CA THR A 524 -2.21 -18.29 -22.72
C THR A 524 -1.10 -18.72 -21.75
N ALA A 525 -0.69 -17.81 -20.85
CA ALA A 525 0.39 -18.08 -19.91
C ALA A 525 -0.08 -19.04 -18.82
N VAL A 526 0.65 -20.13 -18.65
CA VAL A 526 0.51 -21.00 -17.49
C VAL A 526 1.14 -20.29 -16.30
N ASP A 527 0.42 -20.25 -15.18
CA ASP A 527 0.93 -19.61 -13.98
C ASP A 527 2.17 -20.39 -13.44
N PRO A 528 3.33 -19.76 -13.19
CA PRO A 528 4.54 -20.43 -12.72
C PRO A 528 4.41 -20.96 -11.28
N ASP A 529 3.39 -20.53 -10.54
CA ASP A 529 3.07 -21.10 -9.23
C ASP A 529 2.41 -22.49 -9.35
N SER A 530 2.07 -22.93 -10.57
CA SER A 530 1.66 -24.30 -10.86
C SER A 530 2.84 -25.28 -10.91
N GLY A 531 4.04 -24.82 -11.28
CA GLY A 531 5.19 -25.68 -11.56
C GLY A 531 5.03 -26.55 -12.83
N LEU A 532 4.01 -26.28 -13.65
CA LEU A 532 3.70 -27.01 -14.88
C LEU A 532 3.90 -26.16 -16.14
N GLU A 533 4.53 -24.99 -16.03
CA GLU A 533 4.74 -24.04 -17.13
C GLU A 533 5.52 -24.63 -18.32
N ASP A 534 6.30 -25.67 -18.07
CA ASP A 534 7.12 -26.35 -19.09
C ASP A 534 6.48 -27.61 -19.67
N VAL A 535 5.37 -28.09 -19.11
CA VAL A 535 4.79 -29.41 -19.48
C VAL A 535 3.33 -29.35 -19.90
N ALA A 536 2.66 -28.21 -19.69
CA ALA A 536 1.24 -28.03 -19.97
C ALA A 536 0.96 -26.69 -20.64
N HIS A 537 -0.20 -26.59 -21.28
CA HIS A 537 -0.80 -25.36 -21.81
C HIS A 537 -2.20 -25.16 -21.24
N VAL A 538 -2.75 -23.95 -21.34
CA VAL A 538 -4.13 -23.69 -20.88
C VAL A 538 -5.13 -24.31 -21.86
N TYR A 539 -6.09 -25.05 -21.31
CA TYR A 539 -7.14 -25.71 -22.10
C TYR A 539 -8.01 -24.70 -22.84
N LYS A 540 -8.31 -25.03 -24.11
CA LYS A 540 -9.24 -24.31 -24.98
C LYS A 540 -10.31 -25.27 -25.45
N ASP A 541 -11.55 -24.81 -25.38
CA ASP A 541 -12.69 -25.58 -25.88
C ASP A 541 -12.84 -25.44 -27.41
N TYR A 542 -13.73 -26.24 -28.01
CA TYR A 542 -14.01 -26.29 -29.45
C TYR A 542 -14.40 -24.90 -30.03
N ASP A 543 -15.07 -24.07 -29.24
CA ASP A 543 -15.46 -22.70 -29.61
C ASP A 543 -14.31 -21.67 -29.47
N GLY A 544 -13.11 -22.12 -29.08
CA GLY A 544 -11.96 -21.25 -28.83
C GLY A 544 -11.99 -20.53 -27.47
N THR A 545 -12.96 -20.85 -26.60
CA THR A 545 -13.05 -20.31 -25.25
C THR A 545 -11.92 -20.84 -24.38
N LYS A 546 -11.11 -19.93 -23.81
CA LYS A 546 -10.00 -20.26 -22.92
C LYS A 546 -10.51 -20.46 -21.48
N TYR A 547 -10.21 -21.61 -20.87
CA TYR A 547 -10.60 -21.88 -19.47
C TYR A 547 -9.59 -21.32 -18.47
N THR A 548 -9.56 -19.99 -18.38
CA THR A 548 -8.76 -19.20 -17.45
C THR A 548 -9.56 -18.02 -16.95
N VAL A 549 -9.49 -17.73 -15.65
CA VAL A 549 -10.13 -16.54 -15.09
C VAL A 549 -9.32 -15.99 -13.92
N VAL A 550 -9.27 -14.66 -13.83
CA VAL A 550 -8.77 -13.93 -12.67
C VAL A 550 -9.94 -13.22 -12.04
N LEU A 551 -10.17 -13.49 -10.76
CA LEU A 551 -11.22 -12.87 -9.97
C LEU A 551 -10.60 -11.92 -8.94
N GLY A 552 -11.22 -10.77 -8.72
CA GLY A 552 -10.85 -9.78 -7.72
C GLY A 552 -11.97 -9.57 -6.69
N GLN A 553 -11.58 -9.24 -5.46
CA GLN A 553 -12.51 -8.82 -4.42
C GLN A 553 -11.86 -7.79 -3.49
N THR A 554 -12.43 -6.59 -3.42
CA THR A 554 -12.02 -5.58 -2.46
C THR A 554 -13.18 -5.18 -1.54
N ASP A 555 -12.93 -5.17 -0.24
CA ASP A 555 -13.85 -4.67 0.78
C ASP A 555 -13.06 -3.84 1.80
N VAL A 556 -13.19 -2.52 1.72
CA VAL A 556 -12.47 -1.56 2.57
C VAL A 556 -12.91 -1.66 4.03
N VAL A 557 -14.14 -2.09 4.31
CA VAL A 557 -14.65 -2.25 5.69
C VAL A 557 -14.09 -3.53 6.31
N ALA A 558 -14.09 -4.63 5.55
CA ALA A 558 -13.50 -5.89 5.98
C ALA A 558 -11.96 -5.92 5.85
N LYS A 559 -11.35 -4.86 5.31
CA LYS A 559 -9.92 -4.73 5.00
C LYS A 559 -9.40 -5.81 4.05
N LYS A 560 -10.23 -6.30 3.15
CA LYS A 560 -9.88 -7.35 2.18
C LYS A 560 -9.53 -6.73 0.83
N ASN A 561 -8.48 -7.24 0.21
CA ASN A 561 -8.06 -6.90 -1.14
C ASN A 561 -7.46 -8.15 -1.79
N SER A 562 -8.33 -9.06 -2.18
CA SER A 562 -8.03 -10.44 -2.52
C SER A 562 -8.11 -10.71 -4.02
N TYR A 563 -7.33 -11.67 -4.49
CA TYR A 563 -7.45 -12.24 -5.83
C TYR A 563 -7.69 -13.76 -5.76
N TYR A 564 -8.32 -14.29 -6.80
CA TYR A 564 -8.51 -15.73 -7.01
C TYR A 564 -8.33 -16.04 -8.50
N LYS A 565 -7.31 -16.82 -8.85
CA LYS A 565 -7.03 -17.25 -10.22
C LYS A 565 -7.36 -18.72 -10.38
N MET A 566 -7.95 -19.08 -11.51
CA MET A 566 -8.27 -20.45 -11.89
C MET A 566 -7.83 -20.70 -13.32
N GLN A 567 -7.21 -21.85 -13.57
CA GLN A 567 -6.80 -22.29 -14.91
C GLN A 567 -6.99 -23.79 -15.06
N ILE A 568 -7.52 -24.23 -16.20
CA ILE A 568 -7.43 -25.64 -16.61
C ILE A 568 -6.17 -25.78 -17.45
N LEU A 569 -5.29 -26.70 -17.06
CA LEU A 569 -4.03 -27.00 -17.75
C LEU A 569 -4.13 -28.39 -18.40
N GLU A 570 -3.87 -28.46 -19.70
CA GLU A 570 -3.77 -29.69 -20.47
C GLU A 570 -2.29 -30.01 -20.74
N ALA A 571 -1.89 -31.27 -20.58
CA ALA A 571 -0.55 -31.72 -20.90
C ALA A 571 -0.28 -31.61 -22.41
N ASP A 572 0.94 -31.20 -22.77
CA ASP A 572 1.34 -31.11 -24.19
C ASP A 572 1.27 -32.48 -24.91
N ASP A 573 1.40 -33.57 -24.16
CA ASP A 573 1.31 -34.96 -24.63
C ASP A 573 -0.14 -35.53 -24.71
N LYS A 574 -1.16 -34.67 -24.51
CA LYS A 574 -2.62 -34.93 -24.66
C LYS A 574 -3.21 -36.03 -23.77
N LYS A 575 -2.59 -36.38 -22.63
CA LYS A 575 -3.09 -37.49 -21.76
C LYS A 575 -3.45 -37.11 -20.33
N LYS A 576 -3.26 -35.86 -19.91
CA LYS A 576 -3.50 -35.43 -18.52
C LYS A 576 -4.04 -34.00 -18.46
N TYR A 577 -4.91 -33.77 -17.49
CA TYR A 577 -5.52 -32.47 -17.21
C TYR A 577 -5.33 -32.12 -15.74
N TRP A 578 -5.10 -30.84 -15.46
CA TRP A 578 -4.98 -30.31 -14.12
C TRP A 578 -5.86 -29.08 -13.95
N LEU A 579 -6.45 -28.95 -12.78
CA LEU A 579 -7.09 -27.72 -12.34
C LEU A 579 -6.14 -26.99 -11.40
N PHE A 580 -5.67 -25.84 -11.85
CA PHE A 580 -4.84 -24.94 -11.07
C PHE A 580 -5.68 -23.83 -10.45
N ARG A 581 -5.46 -23.58 -9.16
CA ARG A 581 -6.04 -22.44 -8.44
C ARG A 581 -4.99 -21.74 -7.60
N ALA A 582 -5.00 -20.42 -7.62
CA ALA A 582 -4.14 -19.58 -6.79
C ALA A 582 -4.96 -18.46 -6.16
N TRP A 583 -4.76 -18.20 -4.86
CA TRP A 583 -5.51 -17.18 -4.14
C TRP A 583 -4.64 -16.46 -3.14
N GLY A 584 -4.99 -15.24 -2.78
CA GLY A 584 -4.22 -14.47 -1.83
C GLY A 584 -4.61 -13.01 -1.78
N ARG A 585 -3.81 -12.22 -1.04
CA ARG A 585 -3.92 -10.77 -1.04
C ARG A 585 -3.05 -10.18 -2.15
N ILE A 586 -3.58 -9.25 -2.92
CA ILE A 586 -2.92 -8.65 -4.08
C ILE A 586 -1.59 -8.01 -3.65
N GLY A 587 -0.51 -8.26 -4.39
CA GLY A 587 0.81 -7.66 -4.14
C GLY A 587 1.58 -8.13 -2.90
N THR A 588 1.13 -9.18 -2.20
CA THR A 588 1.81 -9.73 -1.00
C THR A 588 2.19 -11.20 -1.17
N THR A 589 2.96 -11.73 -0.20
CA THR A 589 3.19 -13.18 -0.06
C THR A 589 2.02 -13.91 0.62
N ILE A 590 0.95 -13.21 1.03
CA ILE A 590 -0.22 -13.83 1.62
C ILE A 590 -1.00 -14.54 0.52
N GLY A 591 -1.14 -15.85 0.65
CA GLY A 591 -1.84 -16.66 -0.33
C GLY A 591 -1.28 -18.07 -0.42
N SER A 592 -1.89 -18.86 -1.29
CA SER A 592 -1.43 -20.20 -1.62
C SER A 592 -1.89 -20.57 -3.02
N SER A 593 -1.34 -21.65 -3.54
CA SER A 593 -1.75 -22.27 -4.80
C SER A 593 -2.00 -23.76 -4.57
N LYS A 594 -2.86 -24.34 -5.40
CA LYS A 594 -3.12 -25.78 -5.43
C LYS A 594 -3.32 -26.23 -6.87
N VAL A 595 -2.56 -27.25 -7.26
CA VAL A 595 -2.72 -28.01 -8.49
C VAL A 595 -3.47 -29.30 -8.14
N GLU A 596 -4.53 -29.61 -8.88
CA GLU A 596 -5.31 -30.82 -8.70
C GLU A 596 -5.40 -31.60 -10.02
N THR A 597 -4.94 -32.85 -10.03
CA THR A 597 -5.01 -33.72 -11.22
C THR A 597 -6.45 -34.17 -11.47
N CYS A 598 -6.90 -34.09 -12.72
CA CYS A 598 -8.21 -34.54 -13.17
C CYS A 598 -8.07 -35.77 -14.08
N LYS A 599 -9.06 -36.67 -14.06
CA LYS A 599 -9.00 -37.92 -14.85
C LYS A 599 -9.30 -37.66 -16.33
N ASN A 600 -10.22 -36.76 -16.62
CA ASN A 600 -10.66 -36.36 -17.95
C ASN A 600 -10.99 -34.86 -18.00
N VAL A 601 -11.20 -34.35 -19.22
CA VAL A 601 -11.61 -32.95 -19.47
C VAL A 601 -12.93 -32.64 -18.77
N ASP A 602 -13.92 -33.52 -18.87
CA ASP A 602 -15.26 -33.29 -18.30
C ASP A 602 -15.24 -33.15 -16.76
N GLU A 603 -14.34 -33.84 -16.06
CA GLU A 603 -14.13 -33.63 -14.63
C GLU A 603 -13.47 -32.28 -14.36
N ALA A 604 -12.50 -31.87 -15.18
CA ALA A 604 -11.83 -30.57 -15.03
C ALA A 604 -12.80 -29.41 -15.29
N LEU A 605 -13.64 -29.50 -16.33
CA LEU A 605 -14.67 -28.53 -16.67
C LEU A 605 -15.70 -28.39 -15.56
N ARG A 606 -16.31 -29.50 -15.11
CA ARG A 606 -17.28 -29.47 -14.01
C ARG A 606 -16.69 -28.87 -12.73
N LYS A 607 -15.50 -29.28 -12.32
CA LYS A 607 -14.83 -28.72 -11.13
C LYS A 607 -14.52 -27.24 -11.29
N PHE A 608 -14.15 -26.79 -12.49
CA PHE A 608 -13.91 -25.39 -12.77
C PHE A 608 -15.21 -24.57 -12.67
N GLU A 609 -16.29 -25.05 -13.29
CA GLU A 609 -17.61 -24.39 -13.29
C GLU A 609 -18.24 -24.36 -11.90
N ASP A 610 -18.17 -25.47 -11.15
CA ASP A 610 -18.63 -25.55 -9.77
C ASP A 610 -17.89 -24.56 -8.87
N LEU A 611 -16.56 -24.47 -9.02
CA LEU A 611 -15.76 -23.51 -8.26
C LEU A 611 -16.03 -22.07 -8.70
N TYR A 612 -16.24 -21.82 -10.00
CA TYR A 612 -16.59 -20.50 -10.49
C TYR A 612 -17.91 -20.06 -9.88
N MET A 613 -18.94 -20.90 -9.95
CA MET A 613 -20.25 -20.68 -9.33
C MET A 613 -20.13 -20.49 -7.81
N GLU A 614 -19.30 -21.26 -7.11
CA GLU A 614 -19.07 -21.09 -5.67
C GLU A 614 -18.43 -19.72 -5.32
N LYS A 615 -17.57 -19.19 -6.20
CA LYS A 615 -16.84 -17.93 -5.93
C LYS A 615 -17.55 -16.69 -6.44
N THR A 616 -18.37 -16.80 -7.48
CA THR A 616 -19.02 -15.68 -8.14
C THR A 616 -20.54 -15.66 -7.99
N GLU A 617 -21.15 -16.80 -7.63
CA GLU A 617 -22.60 -17.04 -7.70
C GLU A 617 -23.22 -16.82 -9.09
N ASN A 618 -22.40 -16.89 -10.15
CA ASN A 618 -22.82 -16.78 -11.54
C ASN A 618 -22.41 -18.05 -12.33
N PRO A 619 -23.26 -18.55 -13.26
CA PRO A 619 -22.86 -19.61 -14.18
C PRO A 619 -21.73 -19.17 -15.12
N TRP A 620 -20.81 -20.08 -15.45
CA TRP A 620 -19.69 -19.80 -16.36
C TRP A 620 -20.17 -19.43 -17.78
N GLU A 621 -21.27 -20.03 -18.24
CA GLU A 621 -21.87 -19.74 -19.55
C GLU A 621 -22.35 -18.28 -19.65
N MET A 622 -22.75 -17.66 -18.53
CA MET A 622 -23.25 -16.29 -18.46
C MET A 622 -22.15 -15.26 -18.17
N ARG A 623 -20.87 -15.60 -18.38
CA ARG A 623 -19.72 -14.72 -18.10
C ARG A 623 -19.80 -13.34 -18.79
N ASP A 624 -20.42 -13.26 -19.97
CA ASP A 624 -20.57 -12.00 -20.72
C ASP A 624 -21.66 -11.09 -20.14
N HIS A 625 -22.58 -11.64 -19.33
CA HIS A 625 -23.66 -10.94 -18.64
C HIS A 625 -23.52 -11.08 -17.12
N PHE A 626 -22.30 -10.87 -16.62
CA PHE A 626 -21.97 -11.04 -15.22
C PHE A 626 -22.71 -10.05 -14.30
N GLU A 627 -23.36 -10.56 -13.24
CA GLU A 627 -23.99 -9.74 -12.20
C GLU A 627 -23.22 -9.84 -10.88
N LYS A 628 -22.86 -8.69 -10.30
CA LYS A 628 -22.06 -8.67 -9.07
C LYS A 628 -22.92 -9.05 -7.86
N VAL A 629 -22.56 -10.13 -7.19
CA VAL A 629 -23.22 -10.54 -5.92
C VAL A 629 -22.45 -10.05 -4.69
N PRO A 630 -23.10 -9.52 -3.64
CA PRO A 630 -22.45 -9.10 -2.39
C PRO A 630 -21.55 -10.17 -1.77
N GLY A 631 -20.31 -9.81 -1.42
CA GLY A 631 -19.39 -10.73 -0.75
C GLY A 631 -18.77 -11.81 -1.64
N CYS A 632 -19.14 -11.87 -2.92
CA CYS A 632 -18.55 -12.74 -3.94
C CYS A 632 -17.46 -12.01 -4.74
N TYR A 633 -16.66 -12.78 -5.48
CA TYR A 633 -15.61 -12.24 -6.35
C TYR A 633 -16.19 -11.71 -7.67
N CYS A 634 -15.48 -10.79 -8.31
CA CYS A 634 -15.79 -10.27 -9.65
C CYS A 634 -14.71 -10.72 -10.63
N PRO A 635 -15.05 -11.19 -11.85
CA PRO A 635 -14.06 -11.41 -12.88
C PRO A 635 -13.39 -10.08 -13.28
N VAL A 636 -12.08 -10.15 -13.46
CA VAL A 636 -11.28 -9.08 -14.04
C VAL A 636 -10.87 -9.57 -15.42
N ASP A 637 -11.32 -8.85 -16.44
CA ASP A 637 -10.97 -9.16 -17.83
C ASP A 637 -9.48 -8.91 -18.07
N VAL A 638 -8.71 -9.99 -18.00
CA VAL A 638 -7.27 -10.03 -18.27
C VAL A 638 -7.06 -10.66 -19.64
N ASP A 639 -6.69 -9.86 -20.64
CA ASP A 639 -6.34 -10.35 -21.97
C ASP A 639 -4.94 -10.99 -21.94
N TYR A 640 -4.87 -12.29 -21.69
CA TYR A 640 -3.66 -13.09 -21.91
C TYR A 640 -3.39 -13.26 -23.41
N GLY A 641 -3.07 -12.17 -24.10
CA GLY A 641 -2.54 -12.23 -25.45
C GLY A 641 -1.20 -12.99 -25.48
N ASP A 642 -0.84 -13.54 -26.64
CA ASP A 642 0.44 -14.19 -26.88
C ASP A 642 1.61 -13.27 -26.49
N ASP A 643 2.46 -13.71 -25.55
CA ASP A 643 3.73 -13.06 -25.19
C ASP A 643 4.93 -13.86 -25.76
N GLU A 644 4.75 -14.60 -26.86
CA GLU A 644 5.87 -15.25 -27.58
C GLU A 644 6.81 -14.23 -28.24
N ALA A 645 6.36 -13.00 -28.48
CA ALA A 645 7.25 -11.87 -28.49
C ALA A 645 7.69 -11.58 -27.05
N SER A 646 8.55 -12.44 -26.48
CA SER A 646 9.60 -11.91 -25.62
C SER A 646 10.19 -10.78 -26.42
N ALA A 647 9.84 -9.54 -26.06
CA ALA A 647 10.30 -8.38 -26.80
C ALA A 647 11.81 -8.53 -26.88
N LYS A 648 12.31 -8.89 -28.07
CA LYS A 648 13.73 -8.83 -28.36
C LYS A 648 14.08 -7.42 -27.90
N VAL A 649 14.97 -7.30 -26.91
CA VAL A 649 15.43 -6.00 -26.44
C VAL A 649 15.83 -5.28 -27.72
N LEU A 650 15.02 -4.30 -28.11
CA LEU A 650 15.24 -3.60 -29.35
C LEU A 650 16.60 -2.93 -29.17
N LYS A 651 17.51 -3.18 -30.10
CA LYS A 651 18.83 -2.59 -30.11
C LYS A 651 18.95 -1.82 -31.40
N ALA A 652 19.58 -0.65 -31.33
CA ALA A 652 19.94 0.10 -32.52
C ALA A 652 20.68 -0.83 -33.49
N ASP A 653 20.27 -0.78 -34.75
CA ASP A 653 20.78 -1.63 -35.81
C ASP A 653 21.39 -0.75 -36.89
N ASP A 654 22.70 -0.88 -37.07
CA ASP A 654 23.45 -0.13 -38.08
C ASP A 654 23.02 -0.48 -39.51
N LYS A 655 22.30 -1.60 -39.72
CA LYS A 655 21.75 -2.00 -41.01
C LYS A 655 20.35 -1.41 -41.28
N CYS A 656 19.72 -0.78 -40.29
CA CYS A 656 18.41 -0.18 -40.47
C CYS A 656 18.52 1.11 -41.29
N LYS A 657 17.58 1.31 -42.25
CA LYS A 657 17.55 2.49 -43.13
C LYS A 657 17.18 3.79 -42.39
N LEU A 658 16.72 3.70 -41.15
CA LEU A 658 16.30 4.83 -40.34
C LEU A 658 17.50 5.56 -39.70
N PRO A 659 17.48 6.90 -39.61
CA PRO A 659 18.51 7.66 -38.92
C PRO A 659 18.67 7.21 -37.46
N MET A 660 19.91 7.16 -36.97
CA MET A 660 20.23 6.77 -35.58
C MET A 660 19.40 7.53 -34.51
N PRO A 661 19.17 8.85 -34.63
CA PRO A 661 18.28 9.57 -33.70
C PRO A 661 16.84 9.04 -33.68
N VAL A 662 16.31 8.62 -34.83
CA VAL A 662 14.94 8.06 -34.93
C VAL A 662 14.89 6.66 -34.34
N GLN A 663 15.93 5.85 -34.56
CA GLN A 663 16.03 4.53 -33.91
C GLN A 663 16.01 4.68 -32.38
N ASN A 664 16.83 5.58 -31.82
CA ASN A 664 16.86 5.84 -30.38
C ASN A 664 15.52 6.30 -29.81
N LEU A 665 14.77 7.11 -30.56
CA LEU A 665 13.43 7.52 -30.19
C LEU A 665 12.47 6.32 -30.10
N VAL A 666 12.46 5.45 -31.12
CA VAL A 666 11.64 4.23 -31.15
C VAL A 666 11.99 3.30 -29.99
N LEU A 667 13.29 3.15 -29.68
CA LEU A 667 13.75 2.40 -28.51
C LEU A 667 13.21 2.96 -27.20
N THR A 668 13.20 4.28 -27.07
CA THR A 668 12.76 4.98 -25.86
C THR A 668 11.25 4.85 -25.64
N ILE A 669 10.43 5.01 -26.69
CA ILE A 669 8.96 4.95 -26.57
C ILE A 669 8.42 3.53 -26.39
N PHE A 670 9.13 2.51 -26.90
CA PHE A 670 8.75 1.10 -26.77
C PHE A 670 9.52 0.36 -25.64
N ASP A 671 10.15 1.08 -24.70
CA ASP A 671 10.83 0.45 -23.57
C ASP A 671 9.83 -0.09 -22.52
N ILE A 672 9.75 -1.42 -22.44
CA ILE A 672 8.91 -2.15 -21.49
C ILE A 672 9.32 -1.90 -20.04
N ASN A 673 10.60 -1.66 -19.76
CA ASN A 673 11.07 -1.40 -18.40
C ASN A 673 10.58 -0.03 -17.89
N VAL A 674 10.54 0.97 -18.78
CA VAL A 674 9.94 2.28 -18.47
C VAL A 674 8.45 2.11 -18.20
N MET A 675 7.73 1.37 -19.05
CA MET A 675 6.31 1.06 -18.83
C MET A 675 6.07 0.33 -17.49
N LYS A 676 6.89 -0.66 -17.15
CA LYS A 676 6.87 -1.37 -15.85
C LYS A 676 7.05 -0.45 -14.67
N LYS A 677 8.05 0.43 -14.74
CA LYS A 677 8.34 1.39 -13.68
C LYS A 677 7.16 2.35 -13.48
N THR A 678 6.56 2.84 -14.57
CA THR A 678 5.37 3.70 -14.51
C THR A 678 4.17 2.99 -13.87
N LEU A 679 3.95 1.70 -14.13
CA LEU A 679 2.88 0.93 -13.46
C LEU A 679 3.14 0.75 -11.96
N LEU A 680 4.39 0.52 -11.56
CA LEU A 680 4.77 0.41 -10.15
C LEU A 680 4.56 1.74 -9.41
N GLU A 681 4.85 2.88 -10.04
CA GLU A 681 4.56 4.22 -9.50
C GLU A 681 3.07 4.43 -9.19
N PHE A 682 2.18 3.74 -9.92
CA PHE A 682 0.74 3.78 -9.71
C PHE A 682 0.20 2.76 -8.70
N GLU A 683 1.09 2.06 -7.98
CA GLU A 683 0.74 1.03 -6.99
C GLU A 683 0.01 -0.17 -7.62
N LEU A 684 0.27 -0.48 -8.89
CA LEU A 684 -0.31 -1.62 -9.60
C LEU A 684 0.62 -2.83 -9.50
N ASP A 685 0.04 -4.03 -9.35
CA ASP A 685 0.81 -5.27 -9.16
C ASP A 685 1.37 -5.79 -10.50
N THR A 686 2.59 -5.40 -10.86
CA THR A 686 3.24 -5.84 -12.11
C THR A 686 3.66 -7.32 -12.13
N GLU A 687 3.70 -8.01 -10.98
CA GLU A 687 4.11 -9.42 -10.91
C GLU A 687 2.95 -10.36 -11.25
N LYS A 688 1.79 -10.15 -10.62
CA LYS A 688 0.60 -10.97 -10.89
C LYS A 688 -0.22 -10.45 -12.07
N MET A 689 0.02 -9.20 -12.48
CA MET A 689 -0.53 -8.56 -13.68
C MET A 689 0.61 -8.24 -14.64
N PRO A 690 1.06 -9.20 -15.48
CA PRO A 690 2.02 -8.90 -16.54
C PRO A 690 1.41 -7.84 -17.46
N LEU A 691 2.24 -6.86 -17.85
CA LEU A 691 1.82 -5.64 -18.54
C LEU A 691 0.91 -5.90 -19.75
N GLY A 692 -0.07 -5.01 -19.91
CA GLY A 692 -0.86 -4.89 -21.13
C GLY A 692 -2.09 -5.77 -21.22
N LYS A 693 -2.76 -6.09 -20.09
CA LYS A 693 -3.87 -7.05 -20.11
C LYS A 693 -5.20 -6.56 -19.52
N LEU A 694 -5.29 -5.36 -18.94
CA LEU A 694 -6.59 -4.81 -18.55
C LEU A 694 -7.35 -4.43 -19.82
N SER A 695 -8.52 -5.04 -20.03
CA SER A 695 -9.32 -4.75 -21.22
C SER A 695 -9.75 -3.28 -21.25
N LYS A 696 -9.89 -2.70 -22.46
CA LYS A 696 -10.47 -1.37 -22.63
C LYS A 696 -11.86 -1.25 -21.98
N LYS A 697 -12.63 -2.35 -21.95
CA LYS A 697 -13.93 -2.43 -21.27
C LYS A 697 -13.77 -2.21 -19.76
N GLN A 698 -12.79 -2.86 -19.13
CA GLN A 698 -12.51 -2.74 -17.70
C GLN A 698 -12.06 -1.32 -17.32
N ILE A 699 -11.19 -0.71 -18.13
CA ILE A 699 -10.72 0.67 -17.92
C ILE A 699 -11.90 1.66 -18.02
N LYS A 700 -12.78 1.49 -19.02
CA LYS A 700 -14.02 2.27 -19.16
C LYS A 700 -14.98 2.10 -17.98
N ALA A 701 -15.13 0.88 -17.46
CA ALA A 701 -15.91 0.64 -16.26
C ALA A 701 -15.31 1.39 -15.06
N GLY A 702 -13.99 1.38 -14.90
CA GLY A 702 -13.27 2.16 -13.89
C GLY A 702 -13.55 3.67 -13.97
N TYR A 703 -13.51 4.25 -15.17
CA TYR A 703 -13.88 5.65 -15.40
C TYR A 703 -15.30 5.97 -14.97
N LYS A 704 -16.26 5.11 -15.31
CA LYS A 704 -17.67 5.28 -14.95
C LYS A 704 -17.84 5.34 -13.42
N VAL A 705 -17.19 4.45 -12.68
CA VAL A 705 -17.22 4.45 -11.20
C VAL A 705 -16.66 5.76 -10.63
N LEU A 706 -15.51 6.23 -11.13
CA LEU A 706 -14.94 7.50 -10.68
C LEU A 706 -15.83 8.71 -11.02
N CYS A 707 -16.47 8.69 -12.19
CA CYS A 707 -17.40 9.73 -12.64
C CYS A 707 -18.65 9.79 -11.75
N ASP A 708 -19.24 8.65 -11.42
CA ASP A 708 -20.43 8.60 -10.58
C ASP A 708 -20.11 8.98 -9.12
N LEU A 709 -18.97 8.53 -8.61
CA LEU A 709 -18.46 8.92 -7.29
C LEU A 709 -18.29 10.44 -7.17
N LEU A 710 -17.68 11.05 -8.17
CA LEU A 710 -17.44 12.48 -8.21
C LEU A 710 -18.74 13.29 -8.21
N LYS A 711 -19.71 12.92 -9.07
CA LYS A 711 -21.04 13.57 -9.11
C LYS A 711 -21.72 13.53 -7.74
N HIS A 712 -21.50 12.47 -6.96
CA HIS A 712 -22.05 12.35 -5.62
C HIS A 712 -21.35 13.26 -4.60
N ILE A 713 -20.04 13.42 -4.70
CA ILE A 713 -19.24 14.32 -3.85
C ILE A 713 -19.60 15.78 -4.11
N GLU A 714 -19.65 16.20 -5.38
CA GLU A 714 -19.96 17.59 -5.76
C GLU A 714 -21.37 18.04 -5.35
N LYS A 715 -22.34 17.13 -5.39
CA LYS A 715 -23.73 17.41 -4.97
C LYS A 715 -23.91 17.45 -3.45
N GLY A 716 -22.87 17.20 -2.65
CA GLY A 716 -22.97 17.07 -1.19
C GLY A 716 -23.84 15.89 -0.73
N MET A 717 -24.18 14.96 -1.63
CA MET A 717 -25.05 13.80 -1.38
C MET A 717 -24.26 12.51 -1.15
N ALA A 718 -22.94 12.61 -0.97
CA ALA A 718 -22.07 11.46 -0.74
C ALA A 718 -22.29 10.89 0.66
N SER A 719 -23.29 10.01 0.80
CA SER A 719 -23.41 9.17 1.98
C SER A 719 -22.16 8.28 2.13
N LYS A 720 -21.68 8.09 3.36
CA LYS A 720 -20.50 7.24 3.64
C LYS A 720 -20.57 5.85 2.99
N ASN A 721 -21.76 5.26 2.92
CA ASN A 721 -21.96 3.95 2.28
C ASN A 721 -21.75 3.99 0.76
N LYS A 722 -22.19 5.04 0.06
CA LYS A 722 -21.92 5.20 -1.39
C LYS A 722 -20.44 5.43 -1.69
N LEU A 723 -19.72 6.14 -0.82
CA LEU A 723 -18.27 6.30 -0.95
C LEU A 723 -17.56 4.94 -0.81
N ILE A 724 -17.95 4.13 0.18
CA ILE A 724 -17.44 2.76 0.35
C ILE A 724 -17.76 1.92 -0.88
N ASP A 725 -18.96 2.03 -1.42
CA ASP A 725 -19.43 1.28 -2.60
C ASP A 725 -18.57 1.54 -3.84
N ALA A 726 -18.43 2.82 -4.20
CA ALA A 726 -17.60 3.21 -5.33
C ALA A 726 -16.12 2.87 -5.11
N THR A 727 -15.63 3.01 -3.88
CA THR A 727 -14.24 2.64 -3.53
C THR A 727 -14.02 1.13 -3.70
N ASN A 728 -14.92 0.29 -3.18
CA ASN A 728 -14.86 -1.16 -3.33
C ASN A 728 -14.96 -1.57 -4.80
N SER A 729 -15.90 -0.97 -5.55
CA SER A 729 -16.08 -1.25 -6.98
C SER A 729 -14.82 -0.88 -7.78
N PHE A 730 -14.27 0.32 -7.58
CA PHE A 730 -13.08 0.78 -8.30
C PHE A 730 -11.86 -0.13 -8.08
N TYR A 731 -11.52 -0.45 -6.82
CA TYR A 731 -10.36 -1.29 -6.52
C TYR A 731 -10.57 -2.77 -6.84
N THR A 732 -11.82 -3.23 -6.91
CA THR A 732 -12.13 -4.57 -7.42
C THR A 732 -11.94 -4.65 -8.93
N LEU A 733 -12.37 -3.62 -9.67
CA LEU A 733 -12.23 -3.55 -11.13
C LEU A 733 -10.77 -3.34 -11.56
N ILE A 734 -10.03 -2.53 -10.81
CA ILE A 734 -8.61 -2.20 -11.06
C ILE A 734 -7.81 -2.65 -9.84
N PRO A 735 -7.19 -3.85 -9.89
CA PRO A 735 -6.45 -4.38 -8.75
C PRO A 735 -5.23 -3.52 -8.40
N HIS A 736 -5.14 -3.11 -7.13
CA HIS A 736 -4.02 -2.33 -6.59
C HIS A 736 -3.27 -3.10 -5.51
N ASN A 737 -1.98 -2.80 -5.37
CA ASN A 737 -1.12 -3.32 -4.33
C ASN A 737 -0.99 -2.31 -3.16
N PHE A 738 -1.75 -2.55 -2.09
CA PHE A 738 -1.63 -1.81 -0.83
C PHE A 738 -0.79 -2.55 0.23
N GLY A 739 -0.09 -3.62 -0.16
CA GLY A 739 0.57 -4.52 0.76
C GLY A 739 -0.43 -5.08 1.78
N VAL A 740 -0.10 -4.98 3.07
CA VAL A 740 -0.99 -5.41 4.19
C VAL A 740 -1.87 -4.26 4.69
N GLN A 741 -1.65 -3.04 4.20
CA GLN A 741 -2.48 -1.90 4.55
C GLN A 741 -3.83 -1.98 3.84
N ASN A 742 -4.81 -1.26 4.39
CA ASN A 742 -6.13 -1.19 3.81
C ASN A 742 -6.14 -0.29 2.57
N ALA A 743 -7.07 -0.54 1.64
CA ALA A 743 -7.27 0.33 0.49
C ALA A 743 -7.70 1.75 0.95
N PRO A 744 -7.10 2.82 0.41
CA PRO A 744 -7.45 4.18 0.82
C PRO A 744 -8.83 4.57 0.25
N MET A 745 -9.67 5.16 1.10
CA MET A 745 -11.00 5.63 0.71
C MET A 745 -10.91 6.73 -0.36
N LEU A 746 -11.76 6.66 -1.39
CA LEU A 746 -11.86 7.67 -2.44
C LEU A 746 -12.81 8.81 -2.01
N ASP A 747 -12.40 9.62 -1.03
CA ASP A 747 -13.21 10.71 -0.48
C ASP A 747 -12.74 12.12 -0.90
N ASN A 748 -11.55 12.25 -1.49
CA ASN A 748 -10.97 13.50 -1.97
C ASN A 748 -10.99 13.60 -3.51
N VAL A 749 -11.41 14.75 -4.02
CA VAL A 749 -11.37 15.10 -5.45
C VAL A 749 -9.95 15.00 -6.03
N GLU A 750 -8.92 15.36 -5.27
CA GLU A 750 -7.52 15.22 -5.72
C GLU A 750 -7.11 13.77 -5.92
N LEU A 751 -7.57 12.88 -5.04
CA LEU A 751 -7.30 11.44 -5.15
C LEU A 751 -8.01 10.85 -6.38
N ILE A 752 -9.26 11.26 -6.63
CA ILE A 752 -10.01 10.87 -7.82
C ILE A 752 -9.30 11.37 -9.10
N LYS A 753 -8.79 12.60 -9.10
CA LYS A 753 -7.99 13.14 -10.21
C LYS A 753 -6.75 12.29 -10.47
N LYS A 754 -5.98 11.98 -9.43
CA LYS A 754 -4.77 11.13 -9.53
C LYS A 754 -5.10 9.74 -10.09
N LYS A 755 -6.22 9.13 -9.66
CA LYS A 755 -6.68 7.82 -10.16
C LYS A 755 -7.26 7.89 -11.59
N THR A 756 -7.79 9.04 -12.01
CA THR A 756 -8.21 9.28 -13.39
C THR A 756 -7.00 9.38 -14.32
N GLU A 757 -5.99 10.17 -13.94
CA GLU A 757 -4.73 10.28 -14.68
C GLU A 757 -4.03 8.92 -14.80
N MET A 758 -4.07 8.10 -13.75
CA MET A 758 -3.60 6.72 -13.81
C MET A 758 -4.33 5.91 -14.89
N LEU A 759 -5.66 6.00 -14.98
CA LEU A 759 -6.43 5.29 -16.02
C LEU A 759 -6.09 5.78 -17.44
N ASP A 760 -5.86 7.09 -17.61
CA ASP A 760 -5.44 7.66 -18.90
C ASP A 760 -4.11 7.03 -19.35
N ASN A 761 -3.13 6.97 -18.44
CA ASN A 761 -1.83 6.35 -18.72
C ASN A 761 -1.94 4.83 -18.97
N LEU A 762 -2.82 4.13 -18.25
CA LEU A 762 -3.05 2.69 -18.49
C LEU A 762 -3.62 2.42 -19.87
N LEU A 763 -4.55 3.26 -20.33
CA LEU A 763 -5.13 3.14 -21.66
C LEU A 763 -4.08 3.35 -22.76
N GLU A 764 -3.16 4.30 -22.57
CA GLU A 764 -2.06 4.53 -23.52
C GLU A 764 -1.05 3.38 -23.52
N ILE A 765 -0.70 2.84 -22.36
CA ILE A 765 0.20 1.67 -22.25
C ILE A 765 -0.42 0.44 -22.92
N GLU A 766 -1.72 0.20 -22.77
CA GLU A 766 -2.42 -0.90 -23.45
C GLU A 766 -2.34 -0.76 -24.97
N ILE A 767 -2.51 0.46 -25.50
CA ILE A 767 -2.39 0.73 -26.94
C ILE A 767 -0.95 0.51 -27.41
N ALA A 768 0.04 1.03 -26.67
CA ALA A 768 1.45 0.83 -26.99
C ALA A 768 1.80 -0.66 -27.05
N TYR A 769 1.24 -1.47 -26.15
CA TYR A 769 1.44 -2.91 -26.11
C TYR A 769 0.71 -3.64 -27.25
N SER A 770 -0.50 -3.21 -27.58
CA SER A 770 -1.26 -3.74 -28.73
C SER A 770 -0.52 -3.50 -30.06
N LEU A 771 0.14 -2.34 -30.19
CA LEU A 771 1.04 -2.07 -31.32
C LEU A 771 2.27 -2.98 -31.30
N LEU A 772 2.84 -3.24 -30.12
CA LEU A 772 4.00 -4.13 -30.00
C LEU A 772 3.69 -5.56 -30.48
N LYS A 773 2.50 -6.10 -30.14
CA LYS A 773 2.10 -7.49 -30.42
C LYS A 773 1.74 -7.85 -31.87
N SER A 774 1.43 -6.87 -32.71
CA SER A 774 0.97 -7.13 -34.08
C SER A 774 2.14 -7.57 -34.98
N ASP A 775 2.63 -8.79 -34.87
CA ASP A 775 3.72 -9.27 -35.72
C ASP A 775 3.24 -9.50 -37.16
N SER A 776 3.93 -8.86 -38.10
CA SER A 776 3.98 -9.26 -39.51
C SER A 776 5.32 -9.98 -39.70
N ASP A 777 5.28 -11.29 -39.97
CA ASP A 777 6.44 -12.15 -40.26
C ASP A 777 7.09 -11.81 -41.63
N ASP A 778 7.39 -10.54 -41.88
CA ASP A 778 8.18 -10.13 -43.04
C ASP A 778 9.66 -10.22 -42.69
N SER A 779 10.28 -11.34 -43.08
CA SER A 779 11.68 -11.71 -42.80
C SER A 779 12.75 -10.76 -43.39
N GLU A 780 12.36 -9.73 -44.14
CA GLU A 780 13.28 -8.78 -44.80
C GLU A 780 13.49 -7.46 -44.04
N MET A 781 12.71 -7.13 -43.00
CA MET A 781 12.79 -5.85 -42.28
C MET A 781 13.40 -5.97 -40.88
N SER A 782 14.13 -4.93 -40.45
CA SER A 782 14.65 -4.84 -39.07
C SER A 782 13.48 -4.66 -38.07
N PRO A 783 13.51 -5.26 -36.87
CA PRO A 783 12.44 -5.13 -35.88
C PRO A 783 12.09 -3.67 -35.52
N ILE A 784 13.09 -2.77 -35.49
CA ILE A 784 12.86 -1.33 -35.25
C ILE A 784 12.06 -0.70 -36.39
N GLU A 785 12.35 -1.08 -37.63
CA GLU A 785 11.66 -0.56 -38.81
C GLU A 785 10.20 -1.02 -38.84
N ALA A 786 9.95 -2.29 -38.48
CA ALA A 786 8.59 -2.80 -38.31
C ALA A 786 7.81 -2.01 -37.24
N HIS A 787 8.39 -1.76 -36.06
CA HIS A 787 7.73 -0.95 -35.03
C HIS A 787 7.54 0.51 -35.43
N TYR A 788 8.49 1.10 -36.16
CA TYR A 788 8.37 2.45 -36.70
C TYR A 788 7.20 2.57 -37.69
N LEU A 789 7.05 1.62 -38.61
CA LEU A 789 5.92 1.59 -39.56
C LEU A 789 4.57 1.50 -38.86
N LYS A 790 4.48 0.77 -37.75
CA LYS A 790 3.26 0.67 -36.93
C LYS A 790 2.84 2.00 -36.29
N LEU A 791 3.77 2.94 -36.11
CA LEU A 791 3.43 4.30 -35.65
C LEU A 791 2.65 5.07 -36.72
N LYS A 792 2.70 4.68 -37.99
CA LYS A 792 2.02 5.39 -39.10
C LYS A 792 2.38 6.89 -39.13
N THR A 793 3.64 7.19 -38.82
CA THR A 793 4.18 8.54 -38.77
C THR A 793 5.53 8.59 -39.46
N ARG A 794 5.72 9.59 -40.31
CA ARG A 794 7.04 9.95 -40.84
C ARG A 794 7.73 10.88 -39.85
N ILE A 795 8.90 10.48 -39.37
CA ILE A 795 9.70 11.21 -38.39
C ILE A 795 11.08 11.46 -38.99
N GLU A 796 11.49 12.73 -39.06
CA GLU A 796 12.77 13.14 -39.64
C GLU A 796 13.54 14.04 -38.67
N PRO A 797 14.84 13.82 -38.43
CA PRO A 797 15.62 14.68 -37.56
C PRO A 797 15.82 16.06 -38.20
N VAL A 798 15.64 17.12 -37.41
CA VAL A 798 15.86 18.51 -37.85
C VAL A 798 17.34 18.84 -37.69
N ALA A 799 17.96 19.40 -38.73
CA ALA A 799 19.37 19.77 -38.70
C ALA A 799 19.64 20.94 -37.74
N ARG A 800 20.58 20.75 -36.79
CA ARG A 800 20.91 21.74 -35.74
C ARG A 800 21.37 23.11 -36.28
N GLY A 801 21.98 23.14 -37.46
CA GLY A 801 22.46 24.38 -38.09
C GLY A 801 21.38 25.18 -38.84
N GLY A 802 20.17 24.66 -38.97
CA GLY A 802 19.09 25.30 -39.75
C GLY A 802 18.43 26.47 -39.01
N ALA A 803 17.91 27.44 -39.78
CA ALA A 803 17.11 28.55 -39.23
C ALA A 803 15.87 28.07 -38.46
N GLU A 804 15.26 26.96 -38.92
CA GLU A 804 14.14 26.30 -38.23
C GLU A 804 14.54 25.84 -36.82
N PHE A 805 15.70 25.21 -36.65
CA PHE A 805 16.18 24.76 -35.34
C PHE A 805 16.47 25.93 -34.40
N GLN A 806 17.09 27.00 -34.90
CA GLN A 806 17.38 28.19 -34.10
C GLN A 806 16.11 28.85 -33.56
N MET A 807 15.05 28.94 -34.37
CA MET A 807 13.75 29.43 -33.92
C MET A 807 13.16 28.55 -32.82
N LEU A 808 13.25 27.22 -32.98
CA LEU A 808 12.75 26.27 -31.99
C LEU A 808 13.55 26.31 -30.67
N GLU A 809 14.87 26.42 -30.75
CA GLU A 809 15.75 26.62 -29.61
C GLU A 809 15.45 27.92 -28.87
N GLN A 810 15.26 29.02 -29.61
CA GLN A 810 14.83 30.30 -29.05
C GLN A 810 13.48 30.18 -28.36
N TYR A 811 12.53 29.44 -28.93
CA TYR A 811 11.21 29.23 -28.34
C TYR A 811 11.31 28.49 -27.00
N VAL A 812 12.10 27.42 -26.92
CA VAL A 812 12.36 26.69 -25.66
C VAL A 812 13.04 27.60 -24.63
N ARG A 813 14.08 28.34 -25.04
CA ARG A 813 14.84 29.20 -24.12
C ARG A 813 13.99 30.32 -23.53
N ASN A 814 13.21 31.00 -24.37
CA ASN A 814 12.46 32.19 -23.97
C ASN A 814 11.22 31.84 -23.14
N THR A 815 10.62 30.66 -23.34
CA THR A 815 9.34 30.32 -22.71
C THR A 815 9.46 29.38 -21.51
N HIS A 816 10.65 29.34 -20.90
CA HIS A 816 10.85 28.68 -19.61
C HIS A 816 10.35 29.58 -18.48
N ALA A 817 9.25 29.18 -17.85
CA ALA A 817 8.62 29.92 -16.77
C ALA A 817 9.52 30.10 -15.53
N ALA A 818 9.55 31.32 -14.96
CA ALA A 818 10.35 31.66 -13.79
C ALA A 818 9.97 30.86 -12.52
N THR A 819 8.70 30.46 -12.38
CA THR A 819 8.24 29.64 -11.24
C THR A 819 8.67 28.18 -11.34
N HIS A 820 9.14 27.71 -12.50
CA HIS A 820 9.60 26.34 -12.72
C HIS A 820 11.14 26.27 -12.72
N SER A 821 11.77 26.85 -11.70
CA SER A 821 13.23 26.97 -11.57
C SER A 821 13.93 25.71 -11.04
N GLN A 822 13.16 24.68 -10.67
CA GLN A 822 13.67 23.41 -10.10
C GLN A 822 14.50 22.60 -11.12
N TYR A 823 14.26 22.79 -12.41
CA TYR A 823 14.99 22.14 -13.49
C TYR A 823 15.28 23.12 -14.63
N THR A 824 16.28 22.81 -15.43
CA THR A 824 16.51 23.43 -16.75
C THR A 824 16.28 22.40 -17.85
N LEU A 825 15.89 22.88 -19.04
CA LEU A 825 15.64 22.05 -20.22
C LEU A 825 16.81 22.16 -21.18
N GLU A 826 17.32 21.00 -21.60
CA GLU A 826 18.36 20.86 -22.62
C GLU A 826 17.77 20.08 -23.80
N ILE A 827 17.85 20.64 -25.01
CA ILE A 827 17.36 19.99 -26.22
C ILE A 827 18.37 18.91 -26.64
N GLN A 828 17.97 17.64 -26.60
CA GLN A 828 18.78 16.56 -27.14
C GLN A 828 18.59 16.48 -28.64
N GLU A 829 17.37 16.21 -29.09
CA GLU A 829 17.05 16.05 -30.51
C GLU A 829 15.68 16.65 -30.82
N VAL A 830 15.53 17.13 -32.05
CA VAL A 830 14.27 17.68 -32.57
C VAL A 830 13.91 16.93 -33.84
N PHE A 831 12.68 16.47 -33.91
CA PHE A 831 12.17 15.73 -35.05
C PHE A 831 10.99 16.47 -35.66
N LYS A 832 10.95 16.52 -36.99
CA LYS A 832 9.76 16.88 -37.75
C LYS A 832 8.87 15.65 -37.87
N VAL A 833 7.60 15.81 -37.55
CA VAL A 833 6.62 14.72 -37.51
C VAL A 833 5.53 15.00 -38.52
N VAL A 834 5.26 14.03 -39.39
CA VAL A 834 4.14 14.06 -40.33
C VAL A 834 3.34 12.77 -40.16
N ARG A 835 2.12 12.91 -39.69
CA ARG A 835 1.26 11.78 -39.37
C ARG A 835 0.38 11.39 -40.54
N GLU A 836 0.14 10.09 -40.69
CA GLU A 836 -0.72 9.58 -41.76
C GLU A 836 -2.16 10.10 -41.60
N GLY A 837 -2.71 10.73 -42.63
CA GLY A 837 -4.09 11.23 -42.66
C GLY A 837 -4.37 12.51 -41.86
N GLU A 838 -3.47 12.96 -40.99
CA GLU A 838 -3.65 14.16 -40.17
C GLU A 838 -3.77 15.43 -41.02
N ASP A 839 -2.96 15.54 -42.08
CA ASP A 839 -3.02 16.70 -42.99
C ASP A 839 -4.37 16.81 -43.72
N LYS A 840 -4.94 15.67 -44.13
CA LYS A 840 -6.27 15.62 -44.76
C LYS A 840 -7.35 16.07 -43.78
N ARG A 841 -7.24 15.65 -42.52
CA ARG A 841 -8.17 16.02 -41.44
C ARG A 841 -8.05 17.49 -41.05
N TYR A 842 -6.84 18.06 -41.06
CA TYR A 842 -6.57 19.46 -40.73
C TYR A 842 -6.89 20.45 -41.87
N LYS A 843 -7.00 19.96 -43.11
CA LYS A 843 -7.29 20.76 -44.31
C LYS A 843 -8.46 21.78 -44.16
N PRO A 844 -9.60 21.46 -43.52
CA PRO A 844 -10.68 22.44 -43.29
C PRO A 844 -10.24 23.62 -42.41
N PHE A 845 -9.36 23.37 -41.44
CA PHE A 845 -8.91 24.34 -40.45
C PHE A 845 -7.71 25.18 -40.90
N ARG A 846 -7.03 24.80 -41.99
CA ARG A 846 -5.97 25.64 -42.59
C ARG A 846 -6.46 27.04 -43.00
N LYS A 847 -7.75 27.19 -43.31
CA LYS A 847 -8.36 28.49 -43.64
C LYS A 847 -8.74 29.31 -42.40
N LEU A 848 -8.82 28.67 -41.23
CA LEU A 848 -9.20 29.33 -39.98
C LEU A 848 -8.07 30.26 -39.52
N HIS A 849 -8.40 31.45 -39.04
CA HIS A 849 -7.44 32.41 -38.51
C HIS A 849 -6.88 31.97 -37.15
N ASN A 850 -5.88 32.70 -36.64
CA ASN A 850 -5.29 32.47 -35.32
C ASN A 850 -4.75 31.04 -35.12
N ARG A 851 -3.98 30.55 -36.10
CA ARG A 851 -3.25 29.28 -35.99
C ARG A 851 -1.97 29.51 -35.21
N ARG A 852 -1.76 28.75 -34.14
CA ARG A 852 -0.60 28.90 -33.26
C ARG A 852 0.17 27.60 -33.11
N LEU A 853 1.48 27.72 -33.03
CA LEU A 853 2.36 26.61 -32.71
C LEU A 853 2.51 26.51 -31.19
N LEU A 854 1.95 25.48 -30.56
CA LEU A 854 1.81 25.36 -29.11
C LEU A 854 2.35 24.04 -28.56
N TRP A 855 2.79 24.07 -27.29
CA TRP A 855 3.41 22.96 -26.59
C TRP A 855 2.39 22.00 -25.99
N HIS A 856 2.63 20.71 -26.14
CA HIS A 856 1.93 19.64 -25.42
C HIS A 856 2.95 18.67 -24.84
N GLY A 857 2.85 18.38 -23.54
CA GLY A 857 3.72 17.42 -22.87
C GLY A 857 2.92 16.26 -22.31
N SER A 858 3.52 15.08 -22.31
CA SER A 858 2.94 13.86 -21.77
C SER A 858 4.06 12.91 -21.33
N ARG A 859 3.75 11.87 -20.56
CA ARG A 859 4.72 10.82 -20.22
C ARG A 859 5.22 10.12 -21.49
N VAL A 860 6.49 9.71 -21.49
CA VAL A 860 7.15 9.01 -22.61
C VAL A 860 6.37 7.78 -23.05
N THR A 861 5.80 7.04 -22.10
CA THR A 861 4.99 5.83 -22.34
C THR A 861 3.78 6.07 -23.23
N ASN A 862 3.26 7.30 -23.29
CA ASN A 862 2.05 7.62 -24.03
C ASN A 862 2.34 7.96 -25.50
N PHE A 863 3.61 8.26 -25.85
CA PHE A 863 3.96 8.72 -27.19
C PHE A 863 3.77 7.67 -28.28
N ALA A 864 3.87 6.37 -27.96
CA ALA A 864 3.53 5.31 -28.90
C ALA A 864 2.04 5.37 -29.33
N GLY A 865 1.14 5.64 -28.37
CA GLY A 865 -0.29 5.85 -28.64
C GLY A 865 -0.57 7.18 -29.35
N ILE A 866 0.09 8.25 -28.93
CA ILE A 866 -0.12 9.59 -29.50
C ILE A 866 0.33 9.65 -30.96
N LEU A 867 1.51 9.10 -31.30
CA LEU A 867 2.03 9.08 -32.67
C LEU A 867 1.14 8.23 -33.58
N SER A 868 0.68 7.06 -33.11
CA SER A 868 -0.18 6.18 -33.91
C SER A 868 -1.60 6.70 -34.12
N GLN A 869 -2.28 7.19 -33.07
CA GLN A 869 -3.73 7.45 -33.14
C GLN A 869 -4.13 8.92 -33.14
N GLY A 870 -3.40 9.78 -32.44
CA GLY A 870 -3.88 11.15 -32.24
C GLY A 870 -3.46 11.70 -30.91
N LEU A 871 -3.41 13.02 -30.79
CA LEU A 871 -3.91 13.61 -29.54
C LEU A 871 -5.42 13.35 -29.49
N ARG A 872 -5.90 12.78 -28.39
CA ARG A 872 -7.28 12.34 -28.21
C ARG A 872 -7.92 13.12 -27.07
N ILE A 873 -9.23 13.31 -27.19
CA ILE A 873 -10.03 13.83 -26.09
C ILE A 873 -10.35 12.67 -25.15
N ALA A 874 -10.34 12.93 -23.86
CA ALA A 874 -10.71 11.96 -22.84
C ALA A 874 -12.09 11.32 -23.16
N PRO A 875 -12.27 10.01 -22.91
CA PRO A 875 -13.49 9.31 -23.26
C PRO A 875 -14.72 9.90 -22.54
N PRO A 876 -15.93 9.77 -23.09
CA PRO A 876 -17.15 10.33 -22.49
C PRO A 876 -17.40 9.78 -21.08
N GLU A 877 -16.95 8.56 -20.78
CA GLU A 877 -17.07 7.90 -19.49
C GLU A 877 -16.14 8.49 -18.40
N ALA A 878 -15.03 9.14 -18.78
CA ALA A 878 -14.08 9.72 -17.82
C ALA A 878 -14.72 10.81 -16.93
N PRO A 879 -14.33 10.94 -15.66
CA PRO A 879 -14.76 12.04 -14.81
C PRO A 879 -14.31 13.39 -15.37
N VAL A 880 -15.07 14.43 -15.07
CA VAL A 880 -14.83 15.78 -15.57
C VAL A 880 -13.83 16.56 -14.69
N THR A 881 -13.83 16.30 -13.38
CA THR A 881 -12.92 17.01 -12.47
C THR A 881 -11.49 16.56 -12.69
N GLY A 882 -10.64 17.53 -13.00
CA GLY A 882 -9.26 17.31 -13.42
C GLY A 882 -8.94 18.22 -14.60
N TYR A 883 -9.93 18.45 -15.46
CA TYR A 883 -9.84 19.36 -16.59
C TYR A 883 -10.43 20.72 -16.21
N MET A 884 -9.60 21.76 -16.13
CA MET A 884 -10.03 23.12 -15.73
C MET A 884 -11.11 23.73 -16.64
N PHE A 885 -11.16 23.28 -17.89
CA PHE A 885 -12.06 23.78 -18.94
C PHE A 885 -12.87 22.67 -19.61
N GLY A 886 -12.99 21.51 -18.96
CA GLY A 886 -13.66 20.33 -19.52
C GLY A 886 -12.83 19.52 -20.51
N LYS A 887 -13.47 18.54 -21.16
CA LYS A 887 -12.75 17.52 -21.93
C LYS A 887 -12.34 18.07 -23.30
N GLY A 888 -11.06 18.37 -23.45
CA GLY A 888 -10.45 18.82 -24.70
C GLY A 888 -8.97 18.49 -24.75
N ILE A 889 -8.31 18.89 -25.83
CA ILE A 889 -6.86 18.78 -25.96
C ILE A 889 -6.24 20.06 -25.44
N TYR A 890 -5.39 19.93 -24.41
CA TYR A 890 -4.75 21.04 -23.72
C TYR A 890 -3.38 21.36 -24.30
N PHE A 891 -3.15 22.65 -24.53
CA PHE A 891 -1.89 23.21 -25.01
C PHE A 891 -1.46 24.40 -24.16
N ALA A 892 -0.16 24.66 -24.12
CA ALA A 892 0.42 25.85 -23.51
C ALA A 892 1.34 26.58 -24.50
N ASP A 893 1.46 27.89 -24.35
CA ASP A 893 2.47 28.70 -25.06
C ASP A 893 3.83 28.67 -24.35
N MET A 894 3.87 28.31 -23.06
CA MET A 894 5.08 28.17 -22.25
C MET A 894 5.60 26.73 -22.22
N VAL A 895 6.84 26.50 -22.65
CA VAL A 895 7.43 25.14 -22.71
C VAL A 895 7.46 24.46 -21.36
N SER A 896 7.88 25.16 -20.29
CA SER A 896 8.08 24.50 -18.99
C SER A 896 6.75 24.11 -18.32
N LYS A 897 5.63 24.74 -18.70
CA LYS A 897 4.31 24.32 -18.24
C LYS A 897 3.93 22.97 -18.83
N SER A 898 4.11 22.80 -20.13
CA SER A 898 3.90 21.51 -20.80
C SER A 898 4.94 20.46 -20.36
N ALA A 899 6.18 20.89 -20.08
CA ALA A 899 7.26 19.99 -19.65
C ALA A 899 6.96 19.27 -18.31
N ASN A 900 6.22 19.90 -17.39
CA ASN A 900 5.81 19.27 -16.13
C ASN A 900 4.96 18.00 -16.33
N TYR A 901 4.22 17.90 -17.45
CA TYR A 901 3.42 16.73 -17.80
C TYR A 901 4.26 15.56 -18.33
N CYS A 902 5.56 15.75 -18.58
CA CYS A 902 6.47 14.65 -18.91
C CYS A 902 6.75 13.72 -17.71
N CYS A 903 6.52 14.22 -16.49
CA CYS A 903 6.79 13.52 -15.23
C CYS A 903 8.23 12.95 -15.14
N SER A 904 9.21 13.65 -15.69
CA SER A 904 10.63 13.28 -15.61
C SER A 904 11.17 13.43 -14.19
N ASN A 905 12.24 12.71 -13.88
CA ASN A 905 12.90 12.75 -12.57
C ASN A 905 14.41 12.51 -12.72
N LYS A 906 15.19 12.65 -11.65
CA LYS A 906 16.66 12.46 -11.70
C LYS A 906 17.09 11.10 -12.23
N ALA A 907 16.32 10.05 -11.93
CA ALA A 907 16.64 8.68 -12.37
C ALA A 907 16.27 8.44 -13.85
N ALA A 908 15.32 9.20 -14.39
CA ALA A 908 14.91 9.17 -15.79
C ALA A 908 14.74 10.62 -16.28
N PRO A 909 15.84 11.32 -16.61
CA PRO A 909 15.83 12.75 -16.90
C PRO A 909 15.37 13.06 -18.32
N VAL A 910 15.21 12.07 -19.20
CA VAL A 910 14.80 12.29 -20.59
C VAL A 910 13.27 12.31 -20.67
N GLY A 911 12.72 13.37 -21.24
CA GLY A 911 11.30 13.51 -21.55
C GLY A 911 11.06 13.81 -23.02
N VAL A 912 9.84 13.57 -23.48
CA VAL A 912 9.42 13.79 -24.86
C VAL A 912 8.26 14.78 -24.88
N MET A 913 8.28 15.73 -25.80
CA MET A 913 7.29 16.80 -25.91
C MET A 913 6.87 17.02 -27.37
N LEU A 914 5.63 17.47 -27.58
CA LEU A 914 5.12 17.85 -28.89
C LEU A 914 5.02 19.35 -29.03
N LEU A 915 5.19 19.78 -30.27
CA LEU A 915 4.85 21.10 -30.72
C LEU A 915 3.88 20.97 -31.90
N CYS A 916 2.65 21.44 -31.70
CA CYS A 916 1.54 21.23 -32.62
C CYS A 916 1.05 22.56 -33.16
N GLU A 917 0.73 22.59 -34.45
CA GLU A 917 -0.05 23.66 -35.05
C GLU A 917 -1.52 23.47 -34.67
N VAL A 918 -2.06 24.43 -33.94
CA VAL A 918 -3.42 24.39 -33.41
C VAL A 918 -4.22 25.54 -34.00
N ALA A 919 -5.32 25.21 -34.68
CA ALA A 919 -6.24 26.19 -35.26
C ALA A 919 -7.24 26.67 -34.20
N LEU A 920 -6.90 27.77 -33.52
CA LEU A 920 -7.70 28.29 -32.41
C LEU A 920 -8.92 29.09 -32.88
N GLY A 921 -8.82 29.79 -34.02
CA GLY A 921 -9.89 30.67 -34.50
C GLY A 921 -10.32 31.68 -33.44
N ASP A 922 -11.62 31.90 -33.37
CA ASP A 922 -12.24 32.73 -32.33
C ASP A 922 -12.28 32.00 -30.98
N MET A 923 -11.56 32.56 -30.01
CA MET A 923 -11.40 31.96 -28.69
C MET A 923 -12.44 32.49 -27.70
N GLN A 924 -12.89 31.62 -26.79
CA GLN A 924 -13.65 31.99 -25.59
C GLN A 924 -12.67 32.27 -24.45
N GLU A 925 -12.66 33.51 -23.96
CA GLU A 925 -11.77 33.94 -22.88
C GLU A 925 -12.33 33.55 -21.51
N CYS A 926 -11.51 32.90 -20.68
CA CYS A 926 -11.88 32.48 -19.34
C CYS A 926 -10.81 32.90 -18.32
N SER A 927 -11.23 33.60 -17.26
CA SER A 927 -10.35 34.05 -16.16
C SER A 927 -10.39 33.12 -14.93
N LYS A 928 -11.35 32.21 -14.89
CA LYS A 928 -11.55 31.21 -13.84
C LYS A 928 -11.86 29.86 -14.49
N ALA A 929 -11.70 28.78 -13.74
CA ALA A 929 -12.09 27.45 -14.20
C ALA A 929 -13.61 27.43 -14.48
N GLU A 930 -13.97 27.06 -15.71
CA GLU A 930 -15.35 26.98 -16.18
C GLU A 930 -15.48 25.76 -17.09
N TYR A 931 -16.52 24.96 -16.89
CA TYR A 931 -16.65 23.70 -17.60
C TYR A 931 -17.34 23.85 -18.95
N PHE A 932 -16.64 23.46 -20.02
CA PHE A 932 -17.21 23.39 -21.37
C PHE A 932 -17.20 21.94 -21.89
N THR A 933 -18.30 21.54 -22.53
CA THR A 933 -18.35 20.31 -23.34
C THR A 933 -18.07 20.60 -24.81
N LYS A 934 -18.44 21.81 -25.25
CA LYS A 934 -18.20 22.39 -26.56
C LYS A 934 -17.99 23.90 -26.38
N PRO A 935 -17.23 24.56 -27.28
CA PRO A 935 -17.10 26.00 -27.24
C PRO A 935 -18.48 26.67 -27.48
N PRO A 936 -18.72 27.89 -26.95
CA PRO A 936 -19.93 28.65 -27.20
C PRO A 936 -20.18 28.92 -28.70
N ALA A 937 -21.42 29.24 -29.07
CA ALA A 937 -21.77 29.51 -30.47
C ALA A 937 -20.88 30.63 -31.07
N GLY A 938 -20.29 30.36 -32.23
CA GLY A 938 -19.35 31.28 -32.89
C GLY A 938 -17.91 31.23 -32.37
N LYS A 939 -17.60 30.40 -31.37
CA LYS A 939 -16.24 30.16 -30.87
C LYS A 939 -15.75 28.78 -31.30
N HIS A 940 -14.44 28.67 -31.50
CA HIS A 940 -13.78 27.46 -31.98
C HIS A 940 -12.88 26.81 -30.92
N SER A 941 -12.41 27.59 -29.94
CA SER A 941 -11.56 27.10 -28.86
C SER A 941 -11.79 27.89 -27.56
N VAL A 942 -11.22 27.42 -26.45
CA VAL A 942 -11.22 28.11 -25.15
C VAL A 942 -9.80 28.57 -24.81
N TRP A 943 -9.68 29.75 -24.23
CA TRP A 943 -8.43 30.33 -23.75
C TRP A 943 -8.54 30.62 -22.26
N GLY A 944 -7.84 29.83 -21.46
CA GLY A 944 -7.57 30.13 -20.06
C GLY A 944 -6.52 31.23 -19.97
N MET A 945 -6.94 32.45 -19.62
CA MET A 945 -6.05 33.61 -19.56
C MET A 945 -5.14 33.52 -18.34
N GLY A 946 -3.83 33.42 -18.57
CA GLY A 946 -2.81 33.46 -17.53
C GLY A 946 -2.31 34.86 -17.23
N ARG A 947 -1.71 35.04 -16.04
CA ARG A 947 -0.98 36.27 -15.68
C ARG A 947 0.27 36.48 -16.53
N THR A 948 0.95 35.41 -16.92
CA THR A 948 2.17 35.47 -17.74
C THR A 948 1.89 34.92 -19.13
N GLN A 949 2.35 35.62 -20.17
CA GLN A 949 2.34 35.14 -21.55
C GLN A 949 3.63 35.53 -22.28
N PRO A 950 4.04 34.85 -23.36
CA PRO A 950 5.09 35.34 -24.26
C PRO A 950 4.69 36.69 -24.87
N ASP A 951 5.65 37.61 -25.00
CA ASP A 951 5.45 38.93 -25.60
C ASP A 951 4.90 38.80 -27.04
N PRO A 952 3.66 39.24 -27.32
CA PRO A 952 3.06 39.14 -28.65
C PRO A 952 3.79 39.96 -29.72
N ALA A 953 4.55 41.01 -29.35
CA ALA A 953 5.32 41.81 -30.29
C ALA A 953 6.55 41.07 -30.85
N GLN A 954 6.99 40.01 -30.16
CA GLN A 954 8.12 39.17 -30.55
C GLN A 954 7.67 37.86 -31.21
N ASN A 955 6.40 37.75 -31.59
CA ASN A 955 5.89 36.58 -32.29
C ASN A 955 6.52 36.46 -33.69
N VAL A 956 6.97 35.25 -34.04
CA VAL A 956 7.41 34.92 -35.40
C VAL A 956 6.22 34.34 -36.16
N VAL A 957 5.97 34.84 -37.37
CA VAL A 957 4.92 34.32 -38.26
C VAL A 957 5.58 33.53 -39.38
N LEU A 958 5.25 32.24 -39.48
CA LEU A 958 5.75 31.37 -40.54
C LEU A 958 5.11 31.71 -41.89
N GLU A 959 5.72 31.31 -43.00
CA GLU A 959 5.17 31.48 -44.36
C GLU A 959 3.77 30.86 -44.51
N SER A 960 3.47 29.82 -43.73
CA SER A 960 2.15 29.20 -43.65
C SER A 960 1.08 30.06 -42.96
N GLY A 961 1.45 31.22 -42.40
CA GLY A 961 0.58 32.08 -41.59
C GLY A 961 0.40 31.63 -40.14
N THR A 962 1.18 30.63 -39.69
CA THR A 962 1.15 30.12 -38.31
C THR A 962 2.00 30.99 -37.40
N ILE A 963 1.44 31.35 -36.24
CA ILE A 963 2.09 32.20 -35.24
C ILE A 963 2.89 31.32 -34.27
N VAL A 964 4.16 31.64 -34.08
CA VAL A 964 5.06 31.01 -33.09
C VAL A 964 5.28 32.00 -31.95
N PRO A 965 4.66 31.79 -30.77
CA PRO A 965 4.77 32.73 -29.66
C PRO A 965 6.06 32.53 -28.86
N CYS A 966 7.21 32.82 -29.49
CA CYS A 966 8.55 32.65 -28.93
C CYS A 966 9.12 33.88 -28.22
N GLY A 967 8.27 34.85 -27.88
CA GLY A 967 8.66 36.05 -27.14
C GLY A 967 9.07 35.76 -25.69
N THR A 968 9.76 36.72 -25.08
CA THR A 968 10.10 36.64 -23.65
C THR A 968 8.85 36.75 -22.78
N PRO A 969 8.82 36.16 -21.57
CA PRO A 969 7.62 36.14 -20.74
C PRO A 969 7.32 37.55 -20.18
N GLN A 970 6.09 38.02 -20.38
CA GLN A 970 5.59 39.30 -19.87
C GLN A 970 4.39 39.06 -18.95
N GLN A 971 4.30 39.85 -17.87
CA GLN A 971 3.12 39.88 -16.99
C GLN A 971 1.99 40.72 -17.61
N ARG A 972 0.77 40.24 -17.49
CA ARG A 972 -0.47 40.94 -17.86
C ARG A 972 -1.21 41.39 -16.63
N ASP A 973 -1.82 42.57 -16.73
CA ASP A 973 -2.76 43.08 -15.75
C ASP A 973 -4.15 42.47 -15.95
N VAL A 974 -4.31 41.19 -15.59
CA VAL A 974 -5.58 40.46 -15.70
C VAL A 974 -5.90 39.81 -14.36
N SER A 975 -7.12 40.03 -13.86
CA SER A 975 -7.64 39.38 -12.66
C SER A 975 -8.02 37.92 -12.95
N THR A 976 -7.04 37.03 -12.90
CA THR A 976 -7.17 35.59 -13.18
C THR A 976 -6.57 34.71 -12.08
N SER A 977 -7.11 33.51 -11.93
CA SER A 977 -6.58 32.45 -11.07
C SER A 977 -5.43 31.66 -11.71
N LEU A 978 -5.19 31.82 -13.01
CA LEU A 978 -4.16 31.08 -13.75
C LEU A 978 -2.85 31.86 -13.84
N LEU A 979 -1.72 31.21 -13.56
CA LEU A 979 -0.39 31.84 -13.68
C LEU A 979 0.07 31.99 -15.14
N TYR A 980 -0.31 31.06 -16.00
CA TYR A 980 0.12 30.95 -17.39
C TYR A 980 -1.07 30.55 -18.27
N ASN A 981 -1.01 30.89 -19.56
CA ASN A 981 -2.08 30.58 -20.51
C ASN A 981 -2.32 29.07 -20.67
N GLU A 982 -3.55 28.74 -21.08
CA GLU A 982 -3.95 27.42 -21.59
C GLU A 982 -4.85 27.61 -22.81
N PHE A 983 -4.60 26.82 -23.85
CA PHE A 983 -5.43 26.78 -25.04
C PHE A 983 -6.06 25.39 -25.16
N ILE A 984 -7.38 25.35 -25.29
CA ILE A 984 -8.14 24.11 -25.30
C ILE A 984 -8.98 24.04 -26.57
N VAL A 985 -8.82 22.96 -27.32
CA VAL A 985 -9.65 22.62 -28.48
C VAL A 985 -10.48 21.38 -28.19
N TYR A 986 -11.70 21.37 -28.71
CA TYR A 986 -12.70 20.31 -28.47
C TYR A 986 -12.94 19.44 -29.71
N ASP A 987 -12.17 19.67 -30.77
CA ASP A 987 -12.12 18.83 -31.97
C ASP A 987 -10.67 18.41 -32.24
N VAL A 988 -10.44 17.10 -32.36
CA VAL A 988 -9.15 16.50 -32.71
C VAL A 988 -8.64 16.95 -34.09
N ALA A 989 -9.55 17.39 -34.97
CA ALA A 989 -9.22 17.85 -36.30
C ALA A 989 -8.60 19.26 -36.33
N GLN A 990 -8.70 20.04 -35.25
CA GLN A 990 -8.07 21.36 -35.11
C GLN A 990 -6.56 21.29 -34.80
N VAL A 991 -6.01 20.09 -34.65
CA VAL A 991 -4.62 19.86 -34.24
C VAL A 991 -3.87 19.16 -35.36
N ASN A 992 -2.67 19.68 -35.64
CA ASN A 992 -1.72 19.11 -36.57
C ASN A 992 -0.33 19.06 -35.90
N VAL A 993 0.21 17.86 -35.70
CA VAL A 993 1.52 17.70 -35.04
C VAL A 993 2.62 18.10 -36.03
N GLN A 994 3.53 18.98 -35.61
CA GLN A 994 4.61 19.47 -36.49
C GLN A 994 5.98 19.00 -36.04
N TYR A 995 6.26 19.10 -34.73
CA TYR A 995 7.55 18.73 -34.17
C TYR A 995 7.43 17.90 -32.90
N LEU A 996 8.45 17.09 -32.66
CA LEU A 996 8.65 16.27 -31.47
C LEU A 996 10.04 16.59 -30.91
N PHE A 997 10.08 16.90 -29.63
CA PHE A 997 11.31 17.25 -28.92
C PHE A 997 11.66 16.13 -27.95
N GLN A 998 12.92 15.71 -28.00
CA GLN A 998 13.53 14.92 -26.95
C GLN A 998 14.35 15.87 -26.08
N MET A 999 13.95 16.04 -24.83
CA MET A 999 14.55 16.98 -23.89
C MET A 999 15.15 16.25 -22.70
N LYS A 1000 16.30 16.73 -22.21
CA LYS A 1000 16.89 16.32 -20.96
C LYS A 1000 16.60 17.35 -19.88
N PHE A 1001 16.04 16.88 -18.77
CA PHE A 1001 15.72 17.67 -17.60
C PHE A 1001 16.90 17.65 -16.64
N ASN A 1002 17.53 18.80 -16.45
CA ASN A 1002 18.64 18.96 -15.54
C ASN A 1002 18.10 19.54 -14.21
N PHE A 1003 17.81 18.66 -13.25
CA PHE A 1003 17.31 19.02 -11.92
C PHE A 1003 18.42 19.61 -11.05
N LYS A 1004 18.14 20.76 -10.39
CA LYS A 1004 19.13 21.47 -9.57
C LYS A 1004 19.32 20.91 -8.16
N TYR A 1005 18.31 20.22 -7.62
CA TYR A 1005 18.28 19.75 -6.23
C TYR A 1005 17.96 18.29 -6.13
#